data_AF-A0A1G2VZE2-F1
#
_entry.id   AF-A0A1G2VZE2-F1
#
_cell.length_a   1.000
_cell.length_b   1.000
_cell.length_c   1.000
_cell.angle_alpha   90.00
_cell.angle_beta   90.00
_cell.angle_gamma   90.00
#
_symmetry.space_group_name_H-M   'P 1'
#
loop_
_entity.id
_entity.type
_entity.pdbx_description
1 polymer ?
#
loop_
_entity_poly.entity_id
_entity_poly.type
_entity_poly.pdbx_seq_one_letter_code
_entity_poly.pdbx_strand_id
1 'polypeptide(L)'
;MASEAVAPRSADGAAYLRHQLLAAKSLQARGEAAALDGVLDRTLSLVASVDRPEAAPMLLATTVAGTLAILVETDRTERAWGLYRAGGPALARLLPGASPETIAYRLTEASLLERLGDLKGAAGVLETATTALRTLEAEPPVRRRLLARALSQRAAVCAGLGDLDCARAALAEHPDAALHGAGARAPGTPDEVTYLVVRSLVATLGGQADPVAAQALSRPLGFKPAPGSVATFAAYRQASVALALEPGPRRRVEMVALGERLRQAAWRKPDALDQLLVSITLAEIGSDGRLDAEVAFDLMQIAGRSGHTFDADALAQLSQARDEMGRRTAHQALRLRARRDRLEREQIQKVLEAAAEATPGRGLLSHDAATRLLIRDFDVRIARADAEAAKAGVRREPGLAPLARLQAALSPGEAVLAMAPTVGGFAYMCVRKDAATYSVAAGDPMRVRLDTRLVQAALTATHAPSERLDIQFPAEASVRLYDAMIRPFESCLKPGDRIVWLSGVAGSALPLSALLSALPPKVAGGYDLAAADWLVRRHAISYAGSAEAILAARTARGVSADFDFLGLGDPVLRPKAGEDPARLLLRGTRLDALAPLPETKDELEASAKGFRAARVLVQDAATERGLRGEMVGAYRHLSFATHGLIREDLQGLSEPALVLTPVDASDPADDGLLTASEIADMNLRAAFVALSACNTANFDLSQFAQDLPALASAFAVAGVPATLATLWPVNSEAGKRVVTDLFGDLRAEGVGPADALAHAQRRFLAAPPERAYLHPRFWAPFVVLGDGGPAVRAAPPAKSLRAVEVLTRAGGEVLDIERTSAGVATQFISDADVRGRHGAAVRLATAEGAEIWRQDDRAGGASRFGVELDGRRLVGGYRLGPAGRYVPVVQAYENGAVAGSWQGVGLAKVDAFILGGSAVGGDAAVIAVGELNLRDAPEAGGGRLHVFELTKALAAQPLFTVEAPPGFKLSDATVTPMGGDLLVTYTTNQAPPLDRPPTPPDDYDTPYCLTERVTWLELRDGRTGARKAAREIRGLGVVTALGQADGTVLLGGSSWDACGQEGRATVLSATPRLETRALYRDDSLGASDVRALAALPGGRTFVAASKENVVTLRRPDVAAAARANPYAVLPFTSTFSGLVVTLDRRGAPSAPTLLDSGSNIYVTAADASRPGDILLGGALAGQAAVFHLSEGGR
;
A
#
# COMPACT_ATOMS: atom_id res chain seq x y z
N MET A 1 49.74 23.39 7.75
CA MET A 1 49.24 23.08 9.11
C MET A 1 47.72 23.20 9.12
N ALA A 2 47.05 22.21 8.52
CA ALA A 2 45.59 22.05 8.57
C ALA A 2 45.37 20.54 8.73
N SER A 3 45.50 20.07 9.96
CA SER A 3 45.31 18.68 10.34
C SER A 3 44.62 18.68 11.70
N GLU A 4 43.74 17.72 11.91
CA GLU A 4 42.92 17.50 13.11
C GLU A 4 41.56 18.22 13.10
N ALA A 5 40.72 17.82 12.14
CA ALA A 5 39.31 17.62 12.41
C ALA A 5 39.15 16.47 13.41
N VAL A 6 39.45 16.73 14.69
CA VAL A 6 38.92 15.90 15.78
C VAL A 6 37.45 16.28 15.88
N ALA A 7 36.59 15.51 15.20
CA ALA A 7 35.19 15.46 15.54
C ALA A 7 35.07 15.13 17.04
N PRO A 8 34.18 15.79 17.81
CA PRO A 8 34.10 15.56 19.24
C PRO A 8 33.80 14.08 19.50
N ARG A 9 34.59 13.45 20.38
CA ARG A 9 34.21 12.22 21.07
C ARG A 9 33.03 12.57 21.98
N SER A 10 31.77 12.45 21.54
CA SER A 10 30.62 12.60 22.45
C SER A 10 29.44 11.69 22.08
N ALA A 11 28.73 11.31 23.15
CA ALA A 11 27.50 10.52 23.27
C ALA A 11 27.62 8.97 23.27
N ASP A 12 27.52 8.40 24.47
CA ASP A 12 27.30 6.97 24.72
C ASP A 12 25.96 6.51 24.12
N GLY A 13 26.00 5.88 22.94
CA GLY A 13 24.83 5.33 22.26
C GLY A 13 24.02 4.36 23.12
N ALA A 14 24.67 3.68 24.08
CA ALA A 14 23.99 2.80 25.03
C ALA A 14 23.11 3.58 26.00
N ALA A 15 23.57 4.74 26.50
CA ALA A 15 22.77 5.60 27.38
C ALA A 15 21.55 6.18 26.65
N TYR A 16 21.72 6.57 25.37
CA TYR A 16 20.62 7.10 24.57
C TYR A 16 19.53 6.05 24.30
N LEU A 17 19.89 4.82 23.93
CA LEU A 17 18.92 3.72 23.78
C LEU A 17 18.13 3.45 25.06
N ARG A 18 18.80 3.43 26.22
CA ARG A 18 18.14 3.27 27.53
C ARG A 18 17.14 4.40 27.81
N HIS A 19 17.52 5.63 27.49
CA HIS A 19 16.65 6.80 27.63
C HIS A 19 15.39 6.68 26.76
N GLN A 20 15.52 6.29 25.48
CA GLN A 20 14.35 6.13 24.60
C GLN A 20 13.39 5.04 25.11
N LEU A 21 13.91 3.89 25.55
CA LEU A 21 13.06 2.83 26.10
C LEU A 21 12.34 3.27 27.39
N LEU A 22 13.01 4.03 28.26
CA LEU A 22 12.38 4.61 29.46
C LEU A 22 11.30 5.63 29.11
N ALA A 23 11.57 6.50 28.12
CA ALA A 23 10.60 7.46 27.61
C ALA A 23 9.37 6.76 27.03
N ALA A 24 9.55 5.68 26.27
CA ALA A 24 8.46 4.87 25.73
C ALA A 24 7.56 4.31 26.86
N LYS A 25 8.16 3.69 27.88
CA LYS A 25 7.42 3.18 29.05
C LYS A 25 6.65 4.28 29.79
N SER A 26 7.23 5.48 29.91
CA SER A 26 6.56 6.63 30.53
C SER A 26 5.37 7.13 29.71
N LEU A 27 5.52 7.24 28.39
CA LEU A 27 4.44 7.66 27.48
C LEU A 27 3.31 6.64 27.42
N GLN A 28 3.64 5.35 27.40
CA GLN A 28 2.68 4.25 27.52
C GLN A 28 1.85 4.38 28.81
N ALA A 29 2.50 4.60 29.96
CA ALA A 29 1.81 4.76 31.24
C ALA A 29 0.89 5.99 31.28
N ARG A 30 1.22 7.05 30.53
CA ARG A 30 0.39 8.27 30.41
C ARG A 30 -0.71 8.18 29.35
N GLY A 31 -0.67 7.17 28.47
CA GLY A 31 -1.63 7.02 27.38
C GLY A 31 -1.40 7.97 26.20
N GLU A 32 -0.18 8.49 26.02
CA GLU A 32 0.16 9.45 24.95
C GLU A 32 0.55 8.70 23.65
N ALA A 33 -0.43 8.08 22.99
CA ALA A 33 -0.21 7.14 21.88
C ALA A 33 0.63 7.72 20.71
N ALA A 34 0.36 8.96 20.28
CA ALA A 34 1.09 9.58 19.17
C ALA A 34 2.57 9.84 19.50
N ALA A 35 2.85 10.32 20.72
CA ALA A 35 4.21 10.54 21.18
C ALA A 35 4.95 9.20 21.40
N LEU A 36 4.22 8.18 21.88
CA LEU A 36 4.75 6.83 22.05
C LEU A 36 5.23 6.23 20.72
N ASP A 37 4.40 6.26 19.68
CA ASP A 37 4.75 5.74 18.35
C ASP A 37 6.06 6.40 17.85
N GLY A 38 6.20 7.72 18.01
CA GLY A 38 7.43 8.43 17.62
C GLY A 38 8.68 8.02 18.41
N VAL A 39 8.56 7.66 19.69
CA VAL A 39 9.70 7.14 20.49
C VAL A 39 10.05 5.71 20.08
N LEU A 40 9.04 4.86 19.82
CA LEU A 40 9.27 3.48 19.38
C LEU A 40 9.97 3.46 18.02
N ASP A 41 9.53 4.31 17.09
CA ASP A 41 10.15 4.50 15.77
C ASP A 41 11.63 4.90 15.90
N ARG A 42 11.95 5.88 16.74
CA ARG A 42 13.35 6.26 17.03
C ARG A 42 14.15 5.10 17.64
N THR A 43 13.56 4.38 18.60
CA THR A 43 14.24 3.27 19.28
C THR A 43 14.61 2.17 18.29
N LEU A 44 13.69 1.78 17.43
CA LEU A 44 13.91 0.73 16.43
C LEU A 44 14.85 1.19 15.32
N SER A 45 14.74 2.44 14.87
CA SER A 45 15.69 3.08 13.94
C SER A 45 17.12 3.03 14.46
N LEU A 46 17.34 3.35 15.75
CA LEU A 46 18.65 3.28 16.37
C LEU A 46 19.19 1.86 16.35
N VAL A 47 18.42 0.87 16.85
CA VAL A 47 18.83 -0.54 16.85
C VAL A 47 19.15 -1.03 15.43
N ALA A 48 18.29 -0.74 14.46
CA ALA A 48 18.46 -1.12 13.07
C ALA A 48 19.72 -0.50 12.42
N SER A 49 20.18 0.64 12.91
CA SER A 49 21.37 1.32 12.38
C SER A 49 22.68 0.91 13.05
N VAL A 50 22.69 0.02 14.04
CA VAL A 50 23.94 -0.36 14.74
C VAL A 50 24.92 -1.06 13.80
N ASP A 51 26.13 -0.54 13.68
CA ASP A 51 27.20 -1.11 12.83
C ASP A 51 28.23 -1.93 13.63
N ARG A 52 28.24 -1.80 14.96
CA ARG A 52 29.08 -2.57 15.90
C ARG A 52 28.25 -3.29 16.99
N PRO A 53 27.44 -4.29 16.61
CA PRO A 53 26.53 -4.97 17.52
C PRO A 53 27.24 -5.70 18.67
N GLU A 54 28.49 -6.11 18.48
CA GLU A 54 29.30 -6.83 19.46
C GLU A 54 29.69 -5.98 20.68
N ALA A 55 29.54 -4.65 20.60
CA ALA A 55 29.87 -3.74 21.70
C ALA A 55 28.85 -3.79 22.85
N ALA A 56 27.58 -4.09 22.57
CA ALA A 56 26.52 -4.12 23.59
C ALA A 56 25.39 -5.14 23.31
N PRO A 57 25.71 -6.44 23.09
CA PRO A 57 24.74 -7.44 22.65
C PRO A 57 23.52 -7.57 23.58
N MET A 58 23.74 -7.55 24.90
CA MET A 58 22.68 -7.63 25.90
C MET A 58 21.74 -6.41 25.89
N LEU A 59 22.29 -5.21 25.65
CA LEU A 59 21.48 -4.00 25.58
C LEU A 59 20.57 -4.02 24.34
N LEU A 60 21.09 -4.47 23.20
CA LEU A 60 20.31 -4.60 21.97
C LEU A 60 19.17 -5.61 22.17
N ALA A 61 19.46 -6.78 22.74
CA ALA A 61 18.46 -7.81 23.01
C ALA A 61 17.36 -7.30 23.96
N THR A 62 17.73 -6.69 25.08
CA THR A 62 16.76 -6.16 26.06
C THR A 62 15.98 -4.96 25.54
N THR A 63 16.57 -4.14 24.66
CA THR A 63 15.87 -3.03 23.99
C THR A 63 14.82 -3.55 23.02
N VAL A 64 15.17 -4.50 22.14
CA VAL A 64 14.21 -5.09 21.19
C VAL A 64 13.10 -5.85 21.92
N ALA A 65 13.43 -6.66 22.93
CA ALA A 65 12.44 -7.36 23.75
C ALA A 65 11.51 -6.39 24.51
N GLY A 66 12.06 -5.28 25.04
CA GLY A 66 11.29 -4.24 25.71
C GLY A 66 10.35 -3.50 24.75
N THR A 67 10.83 -3.16 23.56
CA THR A 67 10.02 -2.55 22.50
C THR A 67 8.91 -3.48 22.02
N LEU A 68 9.21 -4.77 21.84
CA LEU A 68 8.24 -5.80 21.50
C LEU A 68 7.10 -5.85 22.54
N ALA A 69 7.44 -5.83 23.83
CA ALA A 69 6.44 -5.83 24.90
C ALA A 69 5.51 -4.62 24.82
N ILE A 70 6.05 -3.43 24.56
CA ILE A 70 5.25 -2.20 24.41
C ILE A 70 4.32 -2.30 23.18
N LEU A 71 4.83 -2.81 22.05
CA LEU A 71 4.02 -3.00 20.84
C LEU A 71 2.85 -3.97 21.09
N VAL A 72 3.09 -5.09 21.78
CA VAL A 72 2.04 -6.06 22.14
C VAL A 72 1.02 -5.44 23.11
N GLU A 73 1.48 -4.73 24.13
CA GLU A 73 0.62 -4.12 25.15
C GLU A 73 -0.17 -2.89 24.65
N THR A 74 0.19 -2.34 23.49
CA THR A 74 -0.50 -1.20 22.85
C THR A 74 -1.19 -1.57 21.53
N ASP A 75 -1.48 -2.88 21.36
CA ASP A 75 -2.22 -3.44 20.24
C ASP A 75 -1.59 -3.13 18.85
N ARG A 76 -0.26 -3.06 18.78
CA ARG A 76 0.52 -2.96 17.52
C ARG A 76 0.95 -4.35 17.05
N THR A 77 0.01 -5.30 17.06
CA THR A 77 0.27 -6.74 16.94
C THR A 77 1.01 -7.14 15.67
N GLU A 78 0.68 -6.56 14.50
CA GLU A 78 1.34 -6.94 13.23
C GLU A 78 2.82 -6.52 13.21
N ARG A 79 3.13 -5.29 13.66
CA ARG A 79 4.54 -4.83 13.78
C ARG A 79 5.29 -5.64 14.85
N ALA A 80 4.64 -5.96 15.97
CA ALA A 80 5.20 -6.83 17.00
C ALA A 80 5.53 -8.22 16.47
N TRP A 81 4.60 -8.82 15.72
CA TRP A 81 4.78 -10.13 15.08
C TRP A 81 5.93 -10.14 14.09
N GLY A 82 6.01 -9.12 13.24
CA GLY A 82 7.12 -8.92 12.31
C GLY A 82 8.47 -8.85 13.03
N LEU A 83 8.57 -8.07 14.11
CA LEU A 83 9.77 -7.94 14.92
C LEU A 83 10.13 -9.24 15.66
N TYR A 84 9.14 -9.94 16.23
CA TYR A 84 9.32 -11.23 16.88
C TYR A 84 9.84 -12.30 15.92
N ARG A 85 9.31 -12.35 14.69
CA ARG A 85 9.77 -13.31 13.67
C ARG A 85 11.19 -13.01 13.19
N ALA A 86 11.53 -11.74 13.04
CA ALA A 86 12.85 -11.30 12.59
C ALA A 86 13.93 -11.48 13.69
N GLY A 87 13.63 -11.07 14.92
CA GLY A 87 14.60 -11.05 16.02
C GLY A 87 14.54 -12.23 16.98
N GLY A 88 13.41 -12.93 17.07
CA GLY A 88 13.11 -13.92 18.11
C GLY A 88 14.14 -15.05 18.27
N PRO A 89 14.58 -15.70 17.18
CA PRO A 89 15.64 -16.72 17.25
C PRO A 89 16.95 -16.19 17.83
N ALA A 90 17.35 -14.96 17.49
CA ALA A 90 18.56 -14.32 18.01
C ALA A 90 18.37 -13.86 19.47
N LEU A 91 17.21 -13.31 19.82
CA LEU A 91 16.86 -12.94 21.20
C LEU A 91 16.92 -14.13 22.14
N ALA A 92 16.43 -15.30 21.72
CA ALA A 92 16.49 -16.52 22.51
C ALA A 92 17.92 -17.01 22.81
N ARG A 93 18.91 -16.64 21.98
CA ARG A 93 20.33 -16.93 22.20
C ARG A 93 21.05 -15.85 23.00
N LEU A 94 20.68 -14.58 22.79
CA LEU A 94 21.30 -13.42 23.41
C LEU A 94 20.88 -13.20 24.86
N LEU A 95 19.60 -13.45 25.18
CA LEU A 95 19.10 -13.26 26.53
C LEU A 95 19.65 -14.37 27.44
N PRO A 96 20.09 -14.06 28.67
CA PRO A 96 20.64 -15.06 29.58
C PRO A 96 19.54 -16.03 29.98
N GLY A 97 19.83 -17.33 30.07
CA GLY A 97 18.85 -18.39 30.32
C GLY A 97 17.78 -18.08 31.39
N ALA A 98 17.98 -18.50 32.63
CA ALA A 98 17.01 -18.24 33.71
C ALA A 98 17.19 -16.81 34.28
N SER A 99 16.78 -15.78 33.53
CA SER A 99 16.79 -14.38 33.98
C SER A 99 15.38 -13.75 33.96
N PRO A 100 15.14 -12.67 34.74
CA PRO A 100 13.87 -11.93 34.70
C PRO A 100 13.53 -11.41 33.29
N GLU A 101 14.52 -10.99 32.51
CA GLU A 101 14.37 -10.49 31.15
C GLU A 101 13.90 -11.58 30.19
N THR A 102 14.51 -12.77 30.26
CA THR A 102 14.09 -13.92 29.44
C THR A 102 12.67 -14.33 29.74
N ILE A 103 12.28 -14.37 31.02
CA ILE A 103 10.91 -14.70 31.40
C ILE A 103 9.94 -13.62 30.91
N ALA A 104 10.25 -12.33 31.09
CA ALA A 104 9.41 -11.24 30.59
C ALA A 104 9.23 -11.30 29.06
N TYR A 105 10.29 -11.65 28.32
CA TYR A 105 10.21 -11.90 26.88
C TYR A 105 9.29 -13.07 26.54
N ARG A 106 9.41 -14.21 27.23
CA ARG A 106 8.52 -15.37 27.02
C ARG A 106 7.05 -15.04 27.32
N LEU A 107 6.76 -14.24 28.34
CA LEU A 107 5.40 -13.79 28.61
C LEU A 107 4.87 -12.86 27.51
N THR A 108 5.74 -12.05 26.91
CA THR A 108 5.40 -11.22 25.75
C THR A 108 5.12 -12.05 24.51
N GLU A 109 5.93 -13.07 24.25
CA GLU A 109 5.73 -14.06 23.19
C GLU A 109 4.39 -14.79 23.35
N ALA A 110 4.06 -15.25 24.57
CA ALA A 110 2.76 -15.84 24.86
C ALA A 110 1.60 -14.86 24.56
N SER A 111 1.67 -13.62 25.05
CA SER A 111 0.66 -12.59 24.77
C SER A 111 0.48 -12.29 23.29
N LEU A 112 1.56 -12.32 22.52
CA LEU A 112 1.51 -12.15 21.07
C LEU A 112 0.80 -13.31 20.39
N LEU A 113 1.14 -14.56 20.75
CA LEU A 113 0.50 -15.76 20.23
C LEU A 113 -1.00 -15.82 20.60
N GLU A 114 -1.38 -15.42 21.81
CA GLU A 114 -2.78 -15.30 22.23
C GLU A 114 -3.59 -14.39 21.32
N ARG A 115 -3.08 -13.19 21.04
CA ARG A 115 -3.72 -12.18 20.17
C ARG A 115 -3.81 -12.62 18.71
N LEU A 116 -2.89 -13.49 18.29
CA LEU A 116 -2.89 -14.15 16.98
C LEU A 116 -3.79 -15.39 16.94
N GLY A 117 -4.39 -15.79 18.07
CA GLY A 117 -5.27 -16.96 18.18
C GLY A 117 -4.54 -18.29 18.33
N ASP A 118 -3.21 -18.31 18.45
CA ASP A 118 -2.42 -19.53 18.71
C ASP A 118 -2.34 -19.82 20.21
N LEU A 119 -3.47 -20.20 20.79
CA LEU A 119 -3.56 -20.56 22.22
C LEU A 119 -2.69 -21.78 22.57
N LYS A 120 -2.48 -22.71 21.63
CA LYS A 120 -1.66 -23.91 21.86
C LYS A 120 -0.18 -23.53 21.95
N GLY A 121 0.31 -22.69 21.03
CA GLY A 121 1.66 -22.13 21.09
C GLY A 121 1.87 -21.32 22.35
N ALA A 122 0.92 -20.45 22.70
CA ALA A 122 0.96 -19.66 23.93
C ALA A 122 1.06 -20.56 25.19
N ALA A 123 0.27 -21.64 25.27
CA ALA A 123 0.32 -22.59 26.38
C ALA A 123 1.71 -23.21 26.55
N GLY A 124 2.35 -23.64 25.45
CA GLY A 124 3.70 -24.22 25.48
C GLY A 124 4.78 -23.23 25.93
N VAL A 125 4.66 -21.96 25.50
CA VAL A 125 5.57 -20.88 25.93
C VAL A 125 5.39 -20.60 27.43
N LEU A 126 4.15 -20.52 27.90
CA LEU A 126 3.81 -20.29 29.32
C LEU A 126 4.25 -21.44 30.22
N GLU A 127 4.14 -22.68 29.76
CA GLU A 127 4.66 -23.85 30.50
C GLU A 127 6.18 -23.76 30.70
N THR A 128 6.89 -23.38 29.64
CA THR A 128 8.35 -23.17 29.70
C THR A 128 8.71 -22.02 30.65
N ALA A 129 7.98 -20.90 30.59
CA ALA A 129 8.21 -19.72 31.43
C ALA A 129 7.93 -20.00 32.92
N THR A 130 6.81 -20.68 33.23
CA THR A 130 6.44 -21.05 34.61
C THR A 130 7.43 -22.04 35.21
N THR A 131 7.95 -22.97 34.41
CA THR A 131 9.02 -23.89 34.84
C THR A 131 10.31 -23.14 35.17
N ALA A 132 10.74 -22.21 34.31
CA ALA A 132 11.93 -21.40 34.56
C ALA A 132 11.81 -20.51 35.81
N LEU A 133 10.61 -20.00 36.10
CA LEU A 133 10.33 -19.18 37.29
C LEU A 133 10.49 -19.93 38.63
N ARG A 134 10.42 -21.27 38.63
CA ARG A 134 10.63 -22.09 39.84
C ARG A 134 12.09 -22.07 40.30
N THR A 135 13.02 -21.95 39.35
CA THR A 135 14.47 -21.95 39.59
C THR A 135 15.11 -20.57 39.45
N LEU A 136 14.33 -19.53 39.11
CA LEU A 136 14.83 -18.16 38.96
C LEU A 136 15.29 -17.58 40.31
N GLU A 137 16.55 -17.17 40.38
CA GLU A 137 17.09 -16.32 41.43
C GLU A 137 16.81 -14.85 41.08
N ALA A 138 15.81 -14.24 41.75
CA ALA A 138 15.46 -12.84 41.59
C ALA A 138 14.89 -12.27 42.88
N GLU A 139 14.93 -10.94 43.02
CA GLU A 139 14.29 -10.21 44.12
C GLU A 139 12.84 -10.66 44.32
N PRO A 140 12.39 -10.98 45.55
CA PRO A 140 11.07 -11.54 45.80
C PRO A 140 9.90 -10.77 45.14
N PRO A 141 9.89 -9.42 45.12
CA PRO A 141 8.83 -8.67 44.43
C PRO A 141 8.82 -8.88 42.90
N VAL A 142 9.99 -8.98 42.26
CA VAL A 142 10.12 -9.20 40.82
C VAL A 142 9.65 -10.60 40.46
N ARG A 143 10.11 -11.60 41.22
CA ARG A 143 9.71 -13.00 41.05
C ARG A 143 8.20 -13.17 41.23
N ARG A 144 7.62 -12.57 42.29
CA ARG A 144 6.18 -12.60 42.53
C ARG A 144 5.39 -12.01 41.36
N ARG A 145 5.80 -10.85 40.84
CA ARG A 145 5.12 -10.18 39.72
C ARG A 145 5.14 -11.01 38.43
N LEU A 146 6.31 -11.54 38.06
CA LEU A 146 6.45 -12.39 36.87
C LEU A 146 5.62 -13.67 37.01
N LEU A 147 5.63 -14.29 38.19
CA LEU A 147 4.85 -15.48 38.47
C LEU A 147 3.33 -15.22 38.43
N ALA A 148 2.87 -14.10 39.00
CA ALA A 148 1.46 -13.71 38.94
C ALA A 148 0.98 -13.52 37.48
N ARG A 149 1.75 -12.77 36.68
CA ARG A 149 1.44 -12.58 35.25
C ARG A 149 1.42 -13.90 34.49
N ALA A 150 2.45 -14.74 34.67
CA ALA A 150 2.58 -16.02 33.99
C ALA A 150 1.43 -16.97 34.30
N LEU A 151 1.05 -17.11 35.57
CA LEU A 151 0.00 -18.03 36.00
C LEU A 151 -1.39 -17.52 35.66
N SER A 152 -1.63 -16.20 35.71
CA SER A 152 -2.89 -15.62 35.23
C SER A 152 -3.10 -15.84 33.72
N GLN A 153 -2.05 -15.61 32.92
CA GLN A 153 -2.08 -15.90 31.47
C GLN A 153 -2.26 -17.39 31.21
N ARG A 154 -1.51 -18.26 31.90
CA ARG A 154 -1.64 -19.73 31.75
C ARG A 154 -3.05 -20.19 32.07
N ALA A 155 -3.65 -19.67 33.14
CA ALA A 155 -5.02 -19.99 33.51
C ALA A 155 -6.03 -19.56 32.44
N ALA A 156 -5.90 -18.35 31.89
CA ALA A 156 -6.77 -17.86 30.81
C ALA A 156 -6.60 -18.67 29.51
N VAL A 157 -5.35 -18.94 29.09
CA VAL A 157 -5.05 -19.74 27.89
C VAL A 157 -5.56 -21.18 28.02
N CYS A 158 -5.30 -21.82 29.16
CA CYS A 158 -5.82 -23.18 29.41
C CYS A 158 -7.34 -23.22 29.43
N ALA A 159 -7.99 -22.22 30.05
CA ALA A 159 -9.45 -22.10 30.00
C ALA A 159 -9.97 -21.92 28.56
N GLY A 160 -9.29 -21.11 27.74
CA GLY A 160 -9.62 -20.92 26.33
C GLY A 160 -9.45 -22.17 25.47
N LEU A 161 -8.51 -23.06 25.85
CA LEU A 161 -8.34 -24.38 25.25
C LEU A 161 -9.33 -25.44 25.77
N GLY A 162 -10.15 -25.10 26.79
CA GLY A 162 -11.05 -26.02 27.47
C GLY A 162 -10.38 -26.93 28.50
N ASP A 163 -9.11 -26.71 28.83
CA ASP A 163 -8.35 -27.46 29.84
C ASP A 163 -8.51 -26.80 31.23
N LEU A 164 -9.65 -27.09 31.87
CA LEU A 164 -9.98 -26.53 33.19
C LEU A 164 -9.07 -27.06 34.31
N ASP A 165 -8.48 -28.25 34.16
CA ASP A 165 -7.58 -28.79 35.17
C ASP A 165 -6.23 -28.06 35.14
N CYS A 166 -5.69 -27.79 33.95
CA CYS A 166 -4.56 -26.87 33.80
C CYS A 166 -4.89 -25.48 34.39
N ALA A 167 -6.07 -24.93 34.07
CA ALA A 167 -6.45 -23.60 34.53
C ALA A 167 -6.55 -23.52 36.07
N ARG A 168 -7.19 -24.51 36.71
CA ARG A 168 -7.29 -24.61 38.17
C ARG A 168 -5.93 -24.82 38.82
N ALA A 169 -5.06 -25.64 38.23
CA ALA A 169 -3.70 -25.84 38.74
C ALA A 169 -2.89 -24.54 38.72
N ALA A 170 -2.97 -23.77 37.62
CA ALA A 170 -2.31 -22.48 37.51
C ALA A 170 -2.84 -21.47 38.55
N LEU A 171 -4.15 -21.44 38.80
CA LEU A 171 -4.76 -20.59 39.83
C LEU A 171 -4.37 -21.01 41.26
N ALA A 172 -4.24 -22.31 41.53
CA ALA A 172 -3.82 -22.83 42.83
C ALA A 172 -2.35 -22.48 43.15
N GLU A 173 -1.48 -22.51 42.15
CA GLU A 173 -0.07 -22.09 42.28
C GLU A 173 0.10 -20.54 42.32
N HIS A 174 -0.97 -19.78 42.10
CA HIS A 174 -0.89 -18.32 41.97
C HIS A 174 -0.50 -17.64 43.31
N PRO A 175 0.44 -16.68 43.31
CA PRO A 175 0.89 -16.02 44.55
C PRO A 175 -0.22 -15.26 45.28
N ASP A 176 -1.29 -14.87 44.57
CA ASP A 176 -2.43 -14.15 45.15
C ASP A 176 -3.56 -15.08 45.61
N ALA A 177 -3.40 -16.40 45.50
CA ALA A 177 -4.38 -17.38 45.97
C ALA A 177 -4.66 -17.25 47.47
N ALA A 178 -3.60 -17.13 48.28
CA ALA A 178 -3.73 -16.93 49.72
C ALA A 178 -4.33 -15.56 50.08
N LEU A 179 -4.00 -14.51 49.32
CA LEU A 179 -4.46 -13.13 49.58
C LEU A 179 -5.98 -12.98 49.43
N HIS A 180 -6.58 -13.75 48.51
CA HIS A 180 -8.01 -13.71 48.20
C HIS A 180 -8.73 -15.04 48.55
N GLY A 181 -8.21 -15.77 49.55
CA GLY A 181 -8.71 -17.10 49.93
C GLY A 181 -9.99 -17.10 50.78
N ALA A 182 -10.10 -16.18 51.76
CA ALA A 182 -11.20 -16.20 52.74
C ALA A 182 -11.82 -14.82 53.05
N GLY A 183 -11.34 -13.75 52.43
CA GLY A 183 -11.87 -12.39 52.64
C GLY A 183 -11.77 -11.54 51.38
N ALA A 184 -12.83 -10.79 51.08
CA ALA A 184 -12.89 -9.90 49.93
C ALA A 184 -12.07 -8.63 50.16
N ARG A 185 -10.75 -8.72 50.00
CA ARG A 185 -9.85 -7.55 49.99
C ARG A 185 -10.01 -6.81 48.66
N ALA A 186 -9.96 -5.48 48.69
CA ALA A 186 -9.92 -4.70 47.45
C ALA A 186 -8.59 -4.96 46.72
N PRO A 187 -8.60 -5.21 45.40
CA PRO A 187 -7.37 -5.50 44.66
C PRO A 187 -6.41 -4.30 44.73
N GLY A 188 -5.17 -4.57 45.15
CA GLY A 188 -4.13 -3.56 45.32
C GLY A 188 -3.32 -3.26 44.05
N THR A 189 -3.37 -4.15 43.06
CA THR A 189 -2.57 -4.06 41.83
C THR A 189 -3.38 -4.48 40.60
N PRO A 190 -2.94 -4.10 39.38
CA PRO A 190 -3.49 -4.63 38.13
C PRO A 190 -3.49 -6.17 38.06
N ASP A 191 -2.41 -6.81 38.50
CA ASP A 191 -2.28 -8.28 38.46
C ASP A 191 -3.33 -8.96 39.35
N GLU A 192 -3.66 -8.39 40.51
CA GLU A 192 -4.73 -8.90 41.37
C GLU A 192 -6.11 -8.80 40.68
N VAL A 193 -6.36 -7.76 39.87
CA VAL A 193 -7.62 -7.64 39.09
C VAL A 193 -7.71 -8.74 38.05
N THR A 194 -6.65 -8.96 37.27
CA THR A 194 -6.58 -10.01 36.24
C THR A 194 -6.74 -11.40 36.86
N TYR A 195 -6.05 -11.67 37.97
CA TYR A 195 -6.18 -12.93 38.70
C TYR A 195 -7.63 -13.20 39.13
N LEU A 196 -8.30 -12.21 39.74
CA LEU A 196 -9.67 -12.36 40.24
C LEU A 196 -10.68 -12.59 39.12
N VAL A 197 -10.56 -11.90 37.98
CA VAL A 197 -11.47 -12.12 36.85
C VAL A 197 -11.23 -13.48 36.19
N VAL A 198 -9.97 -13.91 36.01
CA VAL A 198 -9.65 -15.24 35.48
C VAL A 198 -10.14 -16.33 36.41
N ARG A 199 -9.97 -16.16 37.74
CA ARG A 199 -10.48 -17.10 38.74
C ARG A 199 -12.00 -17.23 38.70
N SER A 200 -12.70 -16.09 38.64
CA SER A 200 -14.16 -16.04 38.51
C SER A 200 -14.65 -16.71 37.23
N LEU A 201 -13.94 -16.49 36.12
CA LEU A 201 -14.22 -17.12 34.83
C LEU A 201 -14.00 -18.63 34.86
N VAL A 202 -12.87 -19.12 35.37
CA VAL A 202 -12.57 -20.56 35.49
C VAL A 202 -13.56 -21.27 36.41
N ALA A 203 -13.95 -20.64 37.52
CA ALA A 203 -15.01 -21.16 38.38
C ALA A 203 -16.32 -21.33 37.58
N THR A 204 -16.69 -20.29 36.83
CA THR A 204 -17.93 -20.28 36.03
C THR A 204 -17.92 -21.34 34.92
N LEU A 205 -16.80 -21.48 34.21
CA LEU A 205 -16.63 -22.53 33.19
C LEU A 205 -16.68 -23.94 33.82
N GLY A 206 -16.31 -24.07 35.09
CA GLY A 206 -16.47 -25.28 35.89
C GLY A 206 -17.86 -25.48 36.52
N GLY A 207 -18.82 -24.59 36.25
CA GLY A 207 -20.19 -24.65 36.79
C GLY A 207 -20.34 -24.14 38.23
N GLN A 208 -19.42 -23.30 38.70
CA GLN A 208 -19.43 -22.72 40.05
C GLN A 208 -19.35 -21.19 40.01
N ALA A 209 -19.96 -20.51 40.99
CA ALA A 209 -19.78 -19.07 41.18
C ALA A 209 -18.54 -18.76 42.05
N ASP A 210 -17.96 -17.56 41.88
CA ASP A 210 -16.91 -17.05 42.77
C ASP A 210 -17.35 -15.74 43.47
N PRO A 211 -18.11 -15.84 44.57
CA PRO A 211 -18.60 -14.66 45.28
C PRO A 211 -17.46 -13.85 45.93
N VAL A 212 -16.33 -14.48 46.24
CA VAL A 212 -15.17 -13.81 46.84
C VAL A 212 -14.53 -12.88 45.81
N ALA A 213 -14.32 -13.36 44.59
CA ALA A 213 -13.78 -12.55 43.50
C ALA A 213 -14.71 -11.40 43.12
N ALA A 214 -16.02 -11.65 43.02
CA ALA A 214 -17.01 -10.60 42.74
C ALA A 214 -17.05 -9.53 43.84
N GLN A 215 -17.03 -9.94 45.12
CA GLN A 215 -17.00 -9.00 46.22
C GLN A 215 -15.70 -8.19 46.26
N ALA A 216 -14.54 -8.79 45.96
CA ALA A 216 -13.26 -8.10 45.86
C ALA A 216 -13.28 -7.05 44.74
N LEU A 217 -13.74 -7.42 43.54
CA LEU A 217 -13.77 -6.54 42.37
C LEU A 217 -14.87 -5.47 42.43
N SER A 218 -15.94 -5.67 43.19
CA SER A 218 -16.95 -4.63 43.42
C SER A 218 -16.42 -3.44 44.23
N ARG A 219 -15.35 -3.61 45.01
CA ARG A 219 -14.72 -2.54 45.79
C ARG A 219 -13.95 -1.55 44.91
N PRO A 220 -13.71 -0.32 45.39
CA PRO A 220 -12.79 0.61 44.74
C PRO A 220 -11.39 0.00 44.62
N LEU A 221 -10.75 0.17 43.47
CA LEU A 221 -9.39 -0.31 43.25
C LEU A 221 -8.41 0.40 44.20
N GLY A 222 -7.49 -0.35 44.80
CA GLY A 222 -6.43 0.19 45.66
C GLY A 222 -5.33 0.96 44.92
N PHE A 223 -5.48 1.11 43.60
CA PHE A 223 -4.58 1.82 42.71
C PHE A 223 -5.39 2.61 41.68
N LYS A 224 -4.76 3.62 41.07
CA LYS A 224 -5.34 4.37 39.95
C LYS A 224 -4.98 3.68 38.64
N PRO A 225 -5.95 3.20 37.85
CA PRO A 225 -5.67 2.65 36.53
C PRO A 225 -5.00 3.68 35.62
N ALA A 226 -4.12 3.21 34.74
CA ALA A 226 -3.65 4.02 33.62
C ALA A 226 -4.85 4.41 32.73
N PRO A 227 -4.85 5.61 32.10
CA PRO A 227 -5.99 6.07 31.29
C PRO A 227 -6.48 5.05 30.26
N GLY A 228 -5.55 4.36 29.58
CA GLY A 228 -5.88 3.33 28.57
C GLY A 228 -6.48 2.03 29.13
N SER A 229 -6.36 1.75 30.43
CA SER A 229 -6.84 0.52 31.06
C SER A 229 -8.13 0.72 31.87
N VAL A 230 -8.64 1.96 31.97
CA VAL A 230 -9.85 2.26 32.76
C VAL A 230 -11.05 1.47 32.27
N ALA A 231 -11.29 1.47 30.96
CA ALA A 231 -12.42 0.75 30.36
C ALA A 231 -12.27 -0.77 30.49
N THR A 232 -11.06 -1.31 30.27
CA THR A 232 -10.76 -2.74 30.44
C THR A 232 -11.01 -3.19 31.88
N PHE A 233 -10.51 -2.48 32.90
CA PHE A 233 -10.77 -2.86 34.28
C PHE A 233 -12.23 -2.63 34.69
N ALA A 234 -12.93 -1.67 34.10
CA ALA A 234 -14.37 -1.54 34.29
C ALA A 234 -15.12 -2.76 33.72
N ALA A 235 -14.70 -3.29 32.57
CA ALA A 235 -15.23 -4.53 32.00
C ALA A 235 -14.90 -5.75 32.88
N TYR A 236 -13.66 -5.91 33.34
CA TYR A 236 -13.28 -7.04 34.21
C TYR A 236 -14.05 -7.05 35.54
N ARG A 237 -14.24 -5.87 36.16
CA ARG A 237 -15.06 -5.75 37.37
C ARG A 237 -16.53 -6.10 37.10
N GLN A 238 -17.07 -5.68 35.96
CA GLN A 238 -18.43 -6.03 35.54
C GLN A 238 -18.58 -7.53 35.32
N ALA A 239 -17.58 -8.14 34.68
CA ALA A 239 -17.57 -9.56 34.41
C ALA A 239 -17.67 -10.37 35.69
N SER A 240 -16.84 -10.10 36.70
CA SER A 240 -16.92 -10.85 37.95
C SER A 240 -18.23 -10.65 38.71
N VAL A 241 -18.85 -9.47 38.63
CA VAL A 241 -20.19 -9.25 39.19
C VAL A 241 -21.23 -10.11 38.46
N ALA A 242 -21.20 -10.12 37.13
CA ALA A 242 -22.12 -10.90 36.31
C ALA A 242 -21.93 -12.41 36.54
N LEU A 243 -20.69 -12.90 36.52
CA LEU A 243 -20.32 -14.31 36.65
C LEU A 243 -20.66 -14.90 38.02
N ALA A 244 -20.72 -14.09 39.08
CA ALA A 244 -21.11 -14.55 40.41
C ALA A 244 -22.62 -14.70 40.61
N LEU A 245 -23.43 -14.23 39.66
CA LEU A 245 -24.88 -14.43 39.69
C LEU A 245 -25.24 -15.80 39.10
N GLU A 246 -26.25 -16.44 39.69
CA GLU A 246 -26.83 -17.64 39.13
C GLU A 246 -27.45 -17.38 37.74
N PRO A 247 -27.42 -18.35 36.81
CA PRO A 247 -28.09 -18.24 35.52
C PRO A 247 -29.55 -17.79 35.67
N GLY A 248 -29.90 -16.65 35.08
CA GLY A 248 -31.23 -16.06 35.23
C GLY A 248 -31.32 -14.60 34.80
N PRO A 249 -32.49 -13.95 34.96
CA PRO A 249 -32.73 -12.59 34.48
C PRO A 249 -31.74 -11.55 35.02
N ARG A 250 -31.32 -11.67 36.28
CA ARG A 250 -30.36 -10.73 36.89
C ARG A 250 -28.97 -10.85 36.27
N ARG A 251 -28.46 -12.08 36.12
CA ARG A 251 -27.18 -12.34 35.44
C ARG A 251 -27.20 -11.77 34.03
N ARG A 252 -28.29 -11.98 33.29
CA ARG A 252 -28.46 -11.44 31.94
C ARG A 252 -28.31 -9.92 31.89
N VAL A 253 -28.96 -9.18 32.80
CA VAL A 253 -28.82 -7.71 32.88
C VAL A 253 -27.35 -7.31 33.09
N GLU A 254 -26.64 -7.98 33.99
CA GLU A 254 -25.23 -7.69 34.24
C GLU A 254 -24.32 -8.09 33.06
N MET A 255 -24.66 -9.15 32.30
CA MET A 255 -23.97 -9.53 31.06
C MET A 255 -24.23 -8.51 29.92
N VAL A 256 -25.41 -7.91 29.84
CA VAL A 256 -25.67 -6.79 28.91
C VAL A 256 -24.77 -5.61 29.25
N ALA A 257 -24.73 -5.24 30.53
CA ALA A 257 -23.86 -4.17 31.01
C ALA A 257 -22.37 -4.50 30.81
N LEU A 258 -21.98 -5.78 30.88
CA LEU A 258 -20.66 -6.23 30.48
C LEU A 258 -20.43 -5.96 28.99
N GLY A 259 -21.32 -6.41 28.10
CA GLY A 259 -21.25 -6.14 26.66
C GLY A 259 -21.05 -4.66 26.31
N GLU A 260 -21.79 -3.78 26.98
CA GLU A 260 -21.64 -2.32 26.86
C GLU A 260 -20.25 -1.82 27.28
N ARG A 261 -19.64 -2.39 28.32
CA ARG A 261 -18.28 -2.03 28.73
C ARG A 261 -17.21 -2.63 27.81
N LEU A 262 -17.41 -3.84 27.32
CA LEU A 262 -16.51 -4.51 26.37
C LEU A 262 -16.37 -3.68 25.08
N ARG A 263 -17.48 -3.17 24.52
CA ARG A 263 -17.42 -2.31 23.33
C ARG A 263 -16.74 -0.96 23.58
N GLN A 264 -16.85 -0.41 24.79
CA GLN A 264 -16.18 0.85 25.17
C GLN A 264 -14.68 0.69 25.41
N ALA A 265 -14.23 -0.51 25.74
CA ALA A 265 -12.82 -0.81 25.96
C ALA A 265 -12.00 -0.83 24.65
N ALA A 266 -12.65 -0.68 23.50
CA ALA A 266 -12.03 -0.46 22.19
C ALA A 266 -10.98 -1.50 21.80
N TRP A 267 -11.24 -2.76 22.14
CA TRP A 267 -10.34 -3.88 21.90
C TRP A 267 -10.05 -4.07 20.42
N ARG A 268 -8.77 -4.01 20.07
CA ARG A 268 -8.32 -4.17 18.68
C ARG A 268 -7.97 -5.61 18.39
N LYS A 269 -7.23 -6.24 19.30
CA LYS A 269 -6.82 -7.64 19.27
C LYS A 269 -6.98 -8.23 20.67
N PRO A 270 -8.19 -8.67 21.07
CA PRO A 270 -8.43 -9.22 22.39
C PRO A 270 -7.51 -10.42 22.67
N ASP A 271 -6.95 -10.51 23.88
CA ASP A 271 -6.18 -11.66 24.35
C ASP A 271 -7.10 -12.85 24.73
N ALA A 272 -6.54 -13.92 25.31
CA ALA A 272 -7.33 -15.11 25.65
C ALA A 272 -8.42 -14.81 26.69
N LEU A 273 -8.14 -13.95 27.69
CA LEU A 273 -9.11 -13.55 28.70
C LEU A 273 -10.22 -12.72 28.08
N ASP A 274 -9.84 -11.70 27.29
CA ASP A 274 -10.79 -10.83 26.60
C ASP A 274 -11.74 -11.65 25.70
N GLN A 275 -11.19 -12.58 24.92
CA GLN A 275 -11.97 -13.48 24.05
C GLN A 275 -12.94 -14.35 24.84
N LEU A 276 -12.53 -14.88 26.00
CA LEU A 276 -13.43 -15.66 26.86
C LEU A 276 -14.56 -14.80 27.45
N LEU A 277 -14.27 -13.54 27.81
CA LEU A 277 -15.28 -12.60 28.28
C LEU A 277 -16.29 -12.24 27.17
N VAL A 278 -15.83 -12.01 25.93
CA VAL A 278 -16.75 -11.83 24.79
C VAL A 278 -17.58 -13.10 24.57
N SER A 279 -16.93 -14.25 24.55
CA SER A 279 -17.53 -15.57 24.30
C SER A 279 -18.63 -15.92 25.30
N ILE A 280 -18.41 -15.72 26.61
CA ILE A 280 -19.42 -15.98 27.65
C ILE A 280 -20.54 -14.94 27.61
N THR A 281 -20.21 -13.67 27.32
CA THR A 281 -21.22 -12.62 27.15
C THR A 281 -22.16 -12.96 26.00
N LEU A 282 -21.60 -13.29 24.83
CA LEU A 282 -22.34 -13.73 23.65
C LEU A 282 -23.25 -14.93 23.98
N ALA A 283 -22.73 -15.94 24.67
CA ALA A 283 -23.49 -17.14 25.05
C ALA A 283 -24.77 -16.82 25.85
N GLU A 284 -24.73 -15.82 26.73
CA GLU A 284 -25.80 -15.55 27.69
C GLU A 284 -26.80 -14.49 27.24
N ILE A 285 -26.38 -13.53 26.42
CA ILE A 285 -27.23 -12.42 25.96
C ILE A 285 -28.32 -12.88 24.95
N GLY A 286 -28.16 -14.02 24.28
CA GLY A 286 -29.03 -14.44 23.16
C GLY A 286 -30.36 -15.11 23.52
N SER A 287 -30.70 -15.25 24.81
CA SER A 287 -31.76 -16.17 25.23
C SER A 287 -33.20 -15.61 25.24
N ASP A 288 -33.41 -14.28 25.32
CA ASP A 288 -34.75 -13.69 25.57
C ASP A 288 -35.12 -12.47 24.68
N GLY A 289 -34.36 -12.15 23.62
CA GLY A 289 -34.74 -11.13 22.62
C GLY A 289 -34.82 -9.67 23.08
N ARG A 290 -34.30 -9.32 24.28
CA ARG A 290 -34.37 -7.98 24.90
C ARG A 290 -33.07 -7.16 24.88
N LEU A 291 -32.07 -7.54 24.09
CA LEU A 291 -30.88 -6.71 23.88
C LEU A 291 -30.99 -5.84 22.63
N ASP A 292 -30.27 -4.72 22.68
CA ASP A 292 -29.96 -3.91 21.52
C ASP A 292 -29.09 -4.72 20.55
N ALA A 293 -29.61 -4.98 19.34
CA ALA A 293 -28.92 -5.71 18.29
C ALA A 293 -27.54 -5.10 17.97
N GLU A 294 -27.35 -3.81 18.27
CA GLU A 294 -26.08 -3.11 18.17
C GLU A 294 -24.99 -3.74 19.06
N VAL A 295 -25.29 -4.04 20.33
CA VAL A 295 -24.30 -4.62 21.27
C VAL A 295 -23.87 -6.01 20.81
N ALA A 296 -24.83 -6.85 20.41
CA ALA A 296 -24.51 -8.17 19.87
C ALA A 296 -23.66 -8.06 18.60
N PHE A 297 -23.98 -7.11 17.72
CA PHE A 297 -23.21 -6.86 16.51
C PHE A 297 -21.77 -6.41 16.81
N ASP A 298 -21.59 -5.47 17.73
CA ASP A 298 -20.28 -5.00 18.18
C ASP A 298 -19.44 -6.15 18.78
N LEU A 299 -20.03 -6.96 19.64
CA LEU A 299 -19.35 -8.12 20.24
C LEU A 299 -18.98 -9.18 19.20
N MET A 300 -19.83 -9.44 18.21
CA MET A 300 -19.52 -10.35 17.10
C MET A 300 -18.35 -9.82 16.25
N GLN A 301 -18.30 -8.50 16.01
CA GLN A 301 -17.15 -7.86 15.35
C GLN A 301 -15.87 -8.00 16.20
N ILE A 302 -15.93 -7.81 17.52
CA ILE A 302 -14.78 -7.97 18.43
C ILE A 302 -14.30 -9.43 18.46
N ALA A 303 -15.22 -10.40 18.56
CA ALA A 303 -14.88 -11.83 18.54
C ALA A 303 -14.14 -12.22 17.23
N GLY A 304 -14.60 -11.67 16.10
CA GLY A 304 -14.01 -11.87 14.77
C GLY A 304 -12.65 -11.18 14.55
N ARG A 305 -12.16 -10.36 15.49
CA ARG A 305 -10.84 -9.70 15.39
C ARG A 305 -9.67 -10.58 15.84
N SER A 306 -9.91 -11.82 16.30
CA SER A 306 -8.84 -12.78 16.57
C SER A 306 -8.06 -13.14 15.29
N GLY A 307 -6.74 -13.30 15.38
CA GLY A 307 -5.89 -13.64 14.23
C GLY A 307 -5.47 -12.43 13.41
N HIS A 308 -5.20 -12.61 12.11
CA HIS A 308 -4.73 -11.53 11.24
C HIS A 308 -5.89 -10.85 10.51
N THR A 309 -6.00 -9.51 10.62
CA THR A 309 -7.10 -8.71 10.00
C THR A 309 -6.59 -7.56 9.12
N PHE A 310 -5.29 -7.54 8.80
CA PHE A 310 -4.63 -6.42 8.12
C PHE A 310 -5.37 -5.95 6.87
N ASP A 311 -5.83 -6.87 6.02
CA ASP A 311 -6.48 -6.54 4.75
C ASP A 311 -7.81 -5.82 4.95
N ALA A 312 -8.61 -6.32 5.90
CA ALA A 312 -9.87 -5.69 6.28
C ALA A 312 -9.64 -4.32 6.92
N ASP A 313 -8.57 -4.17 7.71
CA ASP A 313 -8.22 -2.90 8.35
C ASP A 313 -7.68 -1.87 7.34
N ALA A 314 -6.87 -2.32 6.38
CA ALA A 314 -6.34 -1.50 5.29
C ALA A 314 -7.47 -1.04 4.35
N LEU A 315 -8.36 -1.94 3.94
CA LEU A 315 -9.57 -1.62 3.18
C LEU A 315 -10.43 -0.60 3.94
N ALA A 316 -10.67 -0.84 5.23
CA ALA A 316 -11.45 0.07 6.04
C ALA A 316 -10.78 1.45 6.18
N GLN A 317 -9.45 1.55 6.26
CA GLN A 317 -8.75 2.84 6.21
C GLN A 317 -8.92 3.55 4.86
N LEU A 318 -8.65 2.86 3.75
CA LEU A 318 -8.76 3.40 2.39
C LEU A 318 -10.18 3.88 2.07
N SER A 319 -11.18 3.28 2.72
CA SER A 319 -12.59 3.60 2.53
C SER A 319 -13.08 4.85 3.23
N GLN A 320 -12.41 5.24 4.31
CA GLN A 320 -12.77 6.45 5.06
C GLN A 320 -12.45 7.71 4.24
N ALA A 321 -11.62 7.57 3.20
CA ALA A 321 -11.25 8.66 2.32
C ALA A 321 -12.46 9.13 1.50
N ARG A 322 -12.70 10.44 1.56
CA ARG A 322 -13.85 11.09 0.90
C ARG A 322 -13.59 11.46 -0.56
N ASP A 323 -12.32 11.51 -0.96
CA ASP A 323 -11.85 11.85 -2.30
C ASP A 323 -10.62 11.01 -2.69
N GLU A 324 -10.22 11.12 -3.96
CA GLU A 324 -9.09 10.36 -4.52
C GLU A 324 -7.75 10.71 -3.86
N MET A 325 -7.55 11.98 -3.50
CA MET A 325 -6.30 12.43 -2.89
C MET A 325 -6.13 11.89 -1.47
N GLY A 326 -7.21 11.91 -0.67
CA GLY A 326 -7.25 11.29 0.65
C GLY A 326 -7.04 9.78 0.60
N ARG A 327 -7.62 9.10 -0.40
CA ARG A 327 -7.44 7.65 -0.58
C ARG A 327 -5.99 7.33 -0.91
N ARG A 328 -5.38 8.07 -1.85
CA ARG A 328 -3.97 7.94 -2.18
C ARG A 328 -3.06 8.22 -1.00
N THR A 329 -3.38 9.22 -0.20
CA THR A 329 -2.56 9.57 0.97
C THR A 329 -2.61 8.45 2.03
N ALA A 330 -3.80 7.91 2.31
CA ALA A 330 -3.97 6.74 3.18
C ALA A 330 -3.21 5.53 2.62
N HIS A 331 -3.31 5.32 1.30
CA HIS A 331 -2.57 4.29 0.60
C HIS A 331 -1.05 4.47 0.74
N GLN A 332 -0.53 5.67 0.55
CA GLN A 332 0.89 5.99 0.68
C GLN A 332 1.35 5.78 2.13
N ALA A 333 0.53 6.12 3.12
CA ALA A 333 0.84 5.87 4.53
C ALA A 333 0.97 4.36 4.82
N LEU A 334 0.06 3.53 4.30
CA LEU A 334 0.12 2.07 4.41
C LEU A 334 1.40 1.52 3.75
N ARG A 335 1.75 1.98 2.55
CA ARG A 335 2.97 1.58 1.82
C ARG A 335 4.24 1.96 2.55
N LEU A 336 4.35 3.22 2.97
CA LEU A 336 5.52 3.72 3.69
C LEU A 336 5.74 2.93 4.98
N ARG A 337 4.67 2.59 5.71
CA ARG A 337 4.73 1.71 6.87
C ARG A 337 5.24 0.32 6.52
N ALA A 338 4.62 -0.34 5.53
CA ALA A 338 5.04 -1.69 5.13
C ALA A 338 6.52 -1.75 4.73
N ARG A 339 6.98 -0.78 3.93
CA ARG A 339 8.39 -0.67 3.50
C ARG A 339 9.33 -0.37 4.65
N ARG A 340 8.97 0.56 5.55
CA ARG A 340 9.74 0.85 6.76
C ARG A 340 9.84 -0.40 7.63
N ASP A 341 8.71 -1.05 7.92
CA ASP A 341 8.64 -2.21 8.80
C ASP A 341 9.42 -3.40 8.20
N ARG A 342 9.48 -3.54 6.87
CA ARG A 342 10.37 -4.49 6.19
C ARG A 342 11.85 -4.15 6.38
N LEU A 343 12.26 -2.91 6.07
CA LEU A 343 13.64 -2.48 6.24
C LEU A 343 14.09 -2.63 7.69
N GLU A 344 13.26 -2.19 8.63
CA GLU A 344 13.49 -2.28 10.07
C GLU A 344 13.72 -3.74 10.49
N ARG A 345 12.85 -4.68 10.06
CA ARG A 345 13.01 -6.12 10.35
C ARG A 345 14.30 -6.69 9.78
N GLU A 346 14.59 -6.44 8.51
CA GLU A 346 15.79 -6.95 7.84
C GLU A 346 17.07 -6.46 8.54
N GLN A 347 17.12 -5.17 8.90
CA GLN A 347 18.26 -4.61 9.61
C GLN A 347 18.36 -5.10 11.05
N ILE A 348 17.25 -5.14 11.79
CA ILE A 348 17.26 -5.63 13.18
C ILE A 348 17.65 -7.10 13.23
N GLN A 349 17.15 -7.95 12.33
CA GLN A 349 17.56 -9.35 12.23
C GLN A 349 19.08 -9.44 12.04
N LYS A 350 19.62 -8.73 11.06
CA LYS A 350 21.06 -8.69 10.79
C LYS A 350 21.86 -8.23 12.01
N VAL A 351 21.44 -7.16 12.69
CA VAL A 351 22.09 -6.62 13.89
C VAL A 351 22.08 -7.64 15.03
N LEU A 352 20.95 -8.29 15.28
CA LEU A 352 20.81 -9.26 16.37
C LEU A 352 21.52 -10.58 16.07
N GLU A 353 21.51 -11.06 14.84
CA GLU A 353 22.27 -12.24 14.42
C GLU A 353 23.76 -12.01 14.60
N ALA A 354 24.28 -10.87 14.11
CA ALA A 354 25.66 -10.48 14.32
C ALA A 354 26.02 -10.32 15.82
N ALA A 355 25.12 -9.74 16.62
CA ALA A 355 25.30 -9.65 18.08
C ALA A 355 25.39 -11.04 18.74
N ALA A 356 24.62 -12.01 18.24
CA ALA A 356 24.54 -13.36 18.80
C ALA A 356 25.75 -14.24 18.42
N GLU A 357 26.38 -13.97 17.27
CA GLU A 357 27.54 -14.72 16.77
C GLU A 357 28.88 -14.13 17.21
N ALA A 358 28.92 -12.84 17.54
CA ALA A 358 30.16 -12.16 17.87
C ALA A 358 30.66 -12.42 19.31
N THR A 359 31.98 -12.44 19.48
CA THR A 359 32.59 -12.33 20.81
C THR A 359 32.41 -10.89 21.31
N PRO A 360 31.90 -10.65 22.53
CA PRO A 360 31.70 -9.30 23.05
C PRO A 360 32.98 -8.45 22.94
N GLY A 361 32.89 -7.37 22.17
CA GLY A 361 34.02 -6.50 21.84
C GLY A 361 34.22 -5.36 22.84
N ARG A 362 35.43 -4.81 22.92
CA ARG A 362 35.69 -3.55 23.65
C ARG A 362 35.39 -2.36 22.73
N GLY A 363 34.50 -1.46 23.14
CA GLY A 363 34.15 -0.25 22.37
C GLY A 363 32.81 0.36 22.82
N LEU A 364 32.48 1.52 22.25
CA LEU A 364 31.15 2.13 22.38
C LEU A 364 30.24 1.62 21.25
N LEU A 365 28.94 1.61 21.52
CA LEU A 365 27.94 1.34 20.48
C LEU A 365 27.96 2.46 19.44
N SER A 366 28.21 2.11 18.17
CA SER A 366 28.18 3.02 17.03
C SER A 366 27.04 2.69 16.07
N HIS A 367 26.72 3.67 15.21
CA HIS A 367 25.57 3.61 14.31
C HIS A 367 25.96 4.07 12.91
N ASP A 368 25.48 3.36 11.89
CA ASP A 368 25.52 3.77 10.50
C ASP A 368 24.54 4.93 10.26
N ALA A 369 25.09 6.13 10.04
CA ALA A 369 24.30 7.33 9.79
C ALA A 369 23.40 7.19 8.55
N ALA A 370 23.79 6.43 7.53
CA ALA A 370 23.04 6.26 6.29
C ALA A 370 21.72 5.51 6.53
N THR A 371 21.79 4.32 7.13
CA THR A 371 20.64 3.49 7.49
C THR A 371 19.70 4.22 8.43
N ARG A 372 20.27 4.96 9.38
CA ARG A 372 19.51 5.73 10.36
C ARG A 372 18.71 6.86 9.71
N LEU A 373 19.35 7.67 8.85
CA LEU A 373 18.68 8.75 8.12
C LEU A 373 17.61 8.19 7.19
N LEU A 374 17.83 7.01 6.59
CA LEU A 374 16.84 6.34 5.75
C LEU A 374 15.58 5.96 6.53
N ILE A 375 15.73 5.31 7.70
CA ILE A 375 14.57 4.95 8.54
C ILE A 375 13.87 6.20 9.06
N ARG A 376 14.63 7.23 9.45
CA ARG A 376 14.05 8.49 9.92
C ARG A 376 13.24 9.22 8.85
N ASP A 377 13.70 9.19 7.60
CA ASP A 377 12.98 9.74 6.45
C ASP A 377 11.61 9.06 6.28
N PHE A 378 11.53 7.72 6.44
CA PHE A 378 10.24 7.03 6.48
C PHE A 378 9.32 7.57 7.56
N ASP A 379 9.79 7.72 8.80
CA ASP A 379 8.94 8.17 9.91
C ASP A 379 8.38 9.57 9.67
N VAL A 380 9.21 10.49 9.14
CA VAL A 380 8.77 11.85 8.77
C VAL A 380 7.69 11.79 7.69
N ARG A 381 7.88 10.96 6.67
CA ARG A 381 6.94 10.81 5.56
C ARG A 381 5.65 10.12 5.99
N ILE A 382 5.72 9.10 6.84
CA ILE A 382 4.55 8.42 7.44
C ILE A 382 3.75 9.41 8.28
N ALA A 383 4.41 10.20 9.14
CA ALA A 383 3.73 11.19 9.97
C ALA A 383 3.03 12.26 9.11
N ARG A 384 3.66 12.72 8.02
CA ARG A 384 3.03 13.63 7.06
C ARG A 384 1.84 12.96 6.36
N ALA A 385 2.01 11.72 5.89
CA ALA A 385 0.95 10.96 5.24
C ALA A 385 -0.27 10.77 6.17
N ASP A 386 -0.04 10.39 7.43
CA ASP A 386 -1.09 10.23 8.43
C ASP A 386 -1.80 11.56 8.74
N ALA A 387 -1.05 12.66 8.84
CA ALA A 387 -1.63 13.98 9.05
C ALA A 387 -2.52 14.42 7.88
N GLU A 388 -2.06 14.21 6.64
CA GLU A 388 -2.86 14.52 5.44
C GLU A 388 -4.07 13.58 5.30
N ALA A 389 -3.91 12.28 5.59
CA ALA A 389 -5.01 11.31 5.60
C ALA A 389 -6.08 11.67 6.64
N ALA A 390 -5.65 12.13 7.83
CA ALA A 390 -6.55 12.59 8.88
C ALA A 390 -7.37 13.82 8.45
N LYS A 391 -6.78 14.77 7.70
CA LYS A 391 -7.52 15.90 7.11
C LYS A 391 -8.60 15.43 6.12
N ALA A 392 -8.35 14.33 5.41
CA ALA A 392 -9.33 13.70 4.52
C ALA A 392 -10.38 12.83 5.25
N GLY A 393 -10.35 12.79 6.59
CA GLY A 393 -11.27 12.01 7.42
C GLY A 393 -10.89 10.54 7.56
N VAL A 394 -9.68 10.14 7.13
CA VAL A 394 -9.15 8.79 7.30
C VAL A 394 -8.52 8.67 8.68
N ARG A 395 -9.09 7.81 9.51
CA ARG A 395 -8.48 7.39 10.77
C ARG A 395 -7.54 6.23 10.49
N ARG A 396 -6.38 6.26 11.16
CA ARG A 396 -5.37 5.19 11.11
C ARG A 396 -5.91 3.83 11.53
N GLU A 397 -6.93 3.80 12.40
CA GLU A 397 -7.47 2.55 12.91
C GLU A 397 -9.00 2.56 12.75
N PRO A 398 -9.57 1.57 12.05
CA PRO A 398 -11.01 1.47 11.87
C PRO A 398 -11.70 1.05 13.17
N GLY A 399 -12.78 1.76 13.51
CA GLY A 399 -13.66 1.41 14.64
C GLY A 399 -14.54 0.20 14.32
N LEU A 400 -15.50 -0.09 15.19
CA LEU A 400 -16.59 -1.02 14.90
C LEU A 400 -17.60 -0.33 13.96
N ALA A 401 -18.11 -1.06 12.97
CA ALA A 401 -19.16 -0.53 12.10
C ALA A 401 -20.48 -0.44 12.85
N PRO A 402 -21.21 0.69 12.80
CA PRO A 402 -22.55 0.76 13.37
C PRO A 402 -23.52 -0.14 12.59
N LEU A 403 -24.39 -0.89 13.29
CA LEU A 403 -25.35 -1.80 12.66
C LEU A 403 -26.26 -1.04 11.69
N ALA A 404 -26.80 0.10 12.11
CA ALA A 404 -27.70 0.91 11.30
C ALA A 404 -27.05 1.36 9.97
N ARG A 405 -25.74 1.65 9.99
CA ARG A 405 -25.00 2.03 8.78
C ARG A 405 -24.84 0.85 7.83
N LEU A 406 -24.55 -0.34 8.35
CA LEU A 406 -24.51 -1.57 7.56
C LEU A 406 -25.88 -1.84 6.92
N GLN A 407 -26.95 -1.86 7.72
CA GLN A 407 -28.32 -2.11 7.23
C GLN A 407 -28.73 -1.14 6.11
N ALA A 408 -28.41 0.14 6.24
CA ALA A 408 -28.69 1.15 5.21
C ALA A 408 -28.01 0.83 3.87
N ALA A 409 -26.79 0.26 3.91
CA ALA A 409 -26.01 -0.10 2.73
C ALA A 409 -26.47 -1.40 2.05
N LEU A 410 -27.25 -2.27 2.73
CA LEU A 410 -27.70 -3.56 2.19
C LEU A 410 -28.87 -3.43 1.21
N SER A 411 -28.86 -4.30 0.21
CA SER A 411 -29.98 -4.54 -0.71
C SER A 411 -30.97 -5.57 -0.11
N PRO A 412 -32.24 -5.61 -0.56
CA PRO A 412 -33.24 -6.54 0.02
C PRO A 412 -32.89 -8.04 -0.07
N GLY A 413 -32.16 -8.45 -1.12
CA GLY A 413 -31.73 -9.83 -1.37
C GLY A 413 -30.38 -10.21 -0.75
N GLU A 414 -29.92 -9.46 0.26
CA GLU A 414 -28.64 -9.69 0.92
C GLU A 414 -28.82 -10.05 2.39
N ALA A 415 -28.00 -11.00 2.84
CA ALA A 415 -27.89 -11.39 4.24
C ALA A 415 -26.42 -11.42 4.64
N VAL A 416 -26.04 -10.55 5.58
CA VAL A 416 -24.70 -10.53 6.16
C VAL A 416 -24.69 -11.48 7.35
N LEU A 417 -23.83 -12.49 7.30
CA LEU A 417 -23.75 -13.55 8.31
C LEU A 417 -22.44 -13.47 9.08
N ALA A 418 -22.51 -13.58 10.40
CA ALA A 418 -21.36 -13.71 11.26
C ALA A 418 -21.56 -14.87 12.24
N MET A 419 -20.50 -15.66 12.44
CA MET A 419 -20.44 -16.76 13.39
C MET A 419 -19.22 -16.58 14.28
N ALA A 420 -19.41 -16.71 15.59
CA ALA A 420 -18.34 -16.60 16.59
C ALA A 420 -18.41 -17.77 17.58
N PRO A 421 -17.28 -18.36 17.99
CA PRO A 421 -17.27 -19.37 19.03
C PRO A 421 -17.73 -18.78 20.37
N THR A 422 -18.55 -19.53 21.10
CA THR A 422 -18.98 -19.19 22.45
C THR A 422 -18.66 -20.31 23.43
N VAL A 423 -18.82 -20.06 24.74
CA VAL A 423 -18.78 -21.14 25.74
C VAL A 423 -19.91 -22.12 25.44
N GLY A 424 -19.55 -23.38 25.14
CA GLY A 424 -20.50 -24.46 24.87
C GLY A 424 -21.13 -24.47 23.46
N GLY A 425 -20.70 -23.62 22.53
CA GLY A 425 -21.24 -23.61 21.18
C GLY A 425 -20.82 -22.42 20.33
N PHE A 426 -21.78 -21.81 19.65
CA PHE A 426 -21.55 -20.69 18.75
C PHE A 426 -22.67 -19.65 18.82
N ALA A 427 -22.28 -18.40 18.63
CA ALA A 427 -23.17 -17.28 18.39
C ALA A 427 -23.30 -17.03 16.89
N TYR A 428 -24.52 -16.69 16.48
CA TYR A 428 -24.92 -16.47 15.10
C TYR A 428 -25.63 -15.15 14.97
N MET A 429 -25.17 -14.32 14.03
CA MET A 429 -25.78 -13.04 13.71
C MET A 429 -26.11 -12.98 12.23
N CYS A 430 -27.36 -12.68 11.90
CA CYS A 430 -27.79 -12.39 10.54
C CYS A 430 -28.28 -10.94 10.48
N VAL A 431 -27.71 -10.15 9.58
CA VAL A 431 -28.10 -8.75 9.34
C VAL A 431 -28.65 -8.62 7.94
N ARG A 432 -29.88 -8.12 7.85
CA ARG A 432 -30.56 -7.72 6.62
C ARG A 432 -30.84 -6.22 6.66
N LYS A 433 -31.29 -5.67 5.54
CA LYS A 433 -31.63 -4.24 5.40
C LYS A 433 -32.62 -3.73 6.47
N ASP A 434 -33.58 -4.57 6.85
CA ASP A 434 -34.74 -4.23 7.68
C ASP A 434 -34.79 -4.99 9.01
N ALA A 435 -33.90 -5.95 9.22
CA ALA A 435 -33.88 -6.80 10.42
C ALA A 435 -32.46 -7.23 10.80
N ALA A 436 -32.25 -7.48 12.08
CA ALA A 436 -31.06 -8.15 12.59
C ALA A 436 -31.50 -9.24 13.58
N THR A 437 -31.03 -10.47 13.39
CA THR A 437 -31.35 -11.59 14.27
C THR A 437 -30.08 -12.14 14.88
N TYR A 438 -30.12 -12.34 16.19
CA TYR A 438 -29.04 -12.94 16.97
C TYR A 438 -29.54 -14.22 17.62
N SER A 439 -28.72 -15.26 17.63
CA SER A 439 -29.02 -16.51 18.33
C SER A 439 -27.74 -17.18 18.81
N VAL A 440 -27.88 -18.09 19.77
CA VAL A 440 -26.79 -18.97 20.22
C VAL A 440 -27.27 -20.41 20.11
N ALA A 441 -26.41 -21.29 19.62
CA ALA A 441 -26.68 -22.72 19.59
C ALA A 441 -25.52 -23.49 20.23
N ALA A 442 -25.87 -24.58 20.93
CA ALA A 442 -24.88 -25.50 21.45
C ALA A 442 -24.14 -26.20 20.29
N GLY A 443 -22.86 -26.47 20.46
CA GLY A 443 -22.03 -27.11 19.44
C GLY A 443 -20.67 -27.50 19.99
N ASP A 444 -19.97 -28.38 19.27
CA ASP A 444 -18.61 -28.79 19.59
C ASP A 444 -17.60 -28.14 18.62
N PRO A 445 -16.87 -27.09 19.04
CA PRO A 445 -15.85 -26.44 18.22
C PRO A 445 -14.74 -27.38 17.76
N MET A 446 -14.40 -28.39 18.56
CA MET A 446 -13.39 -29.39 18.20
C MET A 446 -13.87 -30.25 17.04
N ARG A 447 -15.15 -30.64 17.06
CA ARG A 447 -15.76 -31.39 15.97
C ARG A 447 -15.82 -30.59 14.68
N VAL A 448 -16.24 -29.32 14.74
CA VAL A 448 -16.25 -28.42 13.57
C VAL A 448 -14.84 -28.32 12.95
N ARG A 449 -13.81 -28.15 13.78
CA ARG A 449 -12.41 -28.10 13.31
C ARG A 449 -11.95 -29.41 12.67
N LEU A 450 -12.32 -30.55 13.24
CA LEU A 450 -11.98 -31.87 12.67
C LEU A 450 -12.68 -32.10 11.33
N ASP A 451 -13.99 -31.85 11.26
CA ASP A 451 -14.78 -32.03 10.05
C ASP A 451 -14.32 -31.08 8.94
N THR A 452 -13.92 -29.85 9.30
CA THR A 452 -13.28 -28.89 8.39
C THR A 452 -12.00 -29.47 7.77
N ARG A 453 -11.07 -29.99 8.58
CA ARG A 453 -9.83 -30.60 8.08
C ARG A 453 -10.09 -31.81 7.18
N LEU A 454 -11.08 -32.62 7.53
CA LEU A 454 -11.46 -33.79 6.73
C LEU A 454 -11.98 -33.39 5.35
N VAL A 455 -12.88 -32.40 5.29
CA VAL A 455 -13.40 -31.87 4.01
C VAL A 455 -12.27 -31.23 3.21
N GLN A 456 -11.43 -30.40 3.84
CA GLN A 456 -10.28 -29.76 3.18
C GLN A 456 -9.34 -30.78 2.52
N ALA A 457 -9.01 -31.86 3.22
CA ALA A 457 -8.15 -32.92 2.67
C ALA A 457 -8.72 -33.56 1.40
N ALA A 458 -10.05 -33.66 1.27
CA ALA A 458 -10.69 -34.15 0.06
C ALA A 458 -10.68 -33.11 -1.08
N LEU A 459 -10.75 -31.82 -0.75
CA LEU A 459 -10.80 -30.72 -1.72
C LEU A 459 -9.45 -30.42 -2.38
N THR A 460 -8.33 -30.71 -1.72
CA THR A 460 -6.97 -30.42 -2.21
C THR A 460 -6.27 -31.60 -2.88
N ALA A 461 -7.01 -32.69 -3.16
CA ALA A 461 -6.45 -33.88 -3.81
C ALA A 461 -5.95 -33.59 -5.24
N THR A 462 -4.72 -34.03 -5.55
CA THR A 462 -4.00 -33.72 -6.79
C THR A 462 -4.06 -34.81 -7.86
N HIS A 463 -4.89 -35.85 -7.68
CA HIS A 463 -5.03 -36.92 -8.69
C HIS A 463 -5.89 -36.49 -9.89
N ALA A 464 -5.70 -37.18 -11.03
CA ALA A 464 -6.54 -36.99 -12.23
C ALA A 464 -8.04 -37.26 -11.94
N PRO A 465 -8.99 -36.68 -12.70
CA PRO A 465 -10.41 -37.00 -12.58
C PRO A 465 -10.67 -38.51 -12.58
N SER A 466 -11.37 -39.01 -11.57
CA SER A 466 -11.62 -40.45 -11.38
C SER A 466 -12.92 -40.68 -10.64
N GLU A 467 -13.92 -41.22 -11.33
CA GLU A 467 -15.23 -41.48 -10.72
C GLU A 467 -15.13 -42.36 -9.47
N ARG A 468 -14.18 -43.30 -9.40
CA ARG A 468 -13.97 -44.16 -8.23
C ARG A 468 -13.42 -43.43 -7.01
N LEU A 469 -12.53 -42.46 -7.22
CA LEU A 469 -11.90 -41.70 -6.13
C LEU A 469 -12.75 -40.50 -5.72
N ASP A 470 -13.31 -39.80 -6.72
CA ASP A 470 -14.05 -38.55 -6.53
C ASP A 470 -15.44 -38.77 -5.92
N ILE A 471 -16.05 -39.97 -5.97
CA ILE A 471 -17.30 -40.26 -5.24
C ILE A 471 -17.11 -40.43 -3.72
N GLN A 472 -15.86 -40.45 -3.22
CA GLN A 472 -15.53 -40.63 -1.80
C GLN A 472 -15.51 -39.33 -1.00
N PHE A 473 -16.16 -38.27 -1.50
CA PHE A 473 -16.30 -37.01 -0.77
C PHE A 473 -16.87 -37.25 0.64
N PRO A 474 -16.30 -36.62 1.70
CA PRO A 474 -16.76 -36.79 3.08
C PRO A 474 -18.10 -36.09 3.35
N ALA A 475 -19.18 -36.58 2.72
CA ALA A 475 -20.50 -35.96 2.72
C ALA A 475 -21.08 -35.77 4.13
N GLU A 476 -20.88 -36.73 5.03
CA GLU A 476 -21.36 -36.63 6.42
C GLU A 476 -20.67 -35.50 7.20
N ALA A 477 -19.38 -35.26 6.97
CA ALA A 477 -18.68 -34.14 7.58
C ALA A 477 -19.15 -32.81 6.99
N SER A 478 -19.40 -32.76 5.68
CA SER A 478 -19.98 -31.58 5.01
C SER A 478 -21.37 -31.24 5.55
N VAL A 479 -22.24 -32.25 5.79
CA VAL A 479 -23.57 -32.03 6.41
C VAL A 479 -23.44 -31.50 7.83
N ARG A 480 -22.56 -32.07 8.66
CA ARG A 480 -22.34 -31.55 10.03
C ARG A 480 -21.79 -30.12 10.03
N LEU A 481 -20.95 -29.77 9.06
CA LEU A 481 -20.48 -28.40 8.88
C LEU A 481 -21.62 -27.49 8.44
N TYR A 482 -22.50 -27.92 7.54
CA TYR A 482 -23.72 -27.17 7.18
C TYR A 482 -24.60 -26.94 8.41
N ASP A 483 -24.82 -27.98 9.23
CA ASP A 483 -25.63 -27.90 10.45
C ASP A 483 -25.07 -26.92 11.46
N ALA A 484 -23.74 -26.84 11.57
CA ALA A 484 -23.07 -25.91 12.47
C ALA A 484 -22.94 -24.50 11.89
N MET A 485 -22.73 -24.32 10.59
CA MET A 485 -22.33 -23.04 10.01
C MET A 485 -23.46 -22.31 9.27
N ILE A 486 -24.44 -23.04 8.73
CA ILE A 486 -25.47 -22.48 7.83
C ILE A 486 -26.88 -22.68 8.35
N ARG A 487 -27.21 -23.88 8.84
CA ARG A 487 -28.56 -24.22 9.33
C ARG A 487 -29.13 -23.21 10.35
N PRO A 488 -28.35 -22.65 11.29
CA PRO A 488 -28.84 -21.64 12.24
C PRO A 488 -29.35 -20.35 11.58
N PHE A 489 -28.95 -20.09 10.33
CA PHE A 489 -29.36 -18.91 9.56
C PHE A 489 -30.55 -19.16 8.62
N GLU A 490 -31.06 -20.39 8.48
CA GLU A 490 -32.09 -20.70 7.48
C GLU A 490 -33.38 -19.88 7.63
N SER A 491 -33.77 -19.52 8.87
CA SER A 491 -34.92 -18.65 9.11
C SER A 491 -34.71 -17.21 8.61
N CYS A 492 -33.45 -16.78 8.49
CA CYS A 492 -33.07 -15.48 7.98
C CYS A 492 -32.88 -15.50 6.45
N LEU A 493 -32.62 -16.65 5.83
CA LEU A 493 -32.26 -16.79 4.42
C LEU A 493 -33.45 -17.17 3.54
N LYS A 494 -33.55 -16.55 2.37
CA LYS A 494 -34.51 -16.85 1.30
C LYS A 494 -33.77 -17.43 0.09
N PRO A 495 -34.33 -18.42 -0.63
CA PRO A 495 -33.73 -18.93 -1.85
C PRO A 495 -33.40 -17.79 -2.83
N GLY A 496 -32.17 -17.77 -3.35
CA GLY A 496 -31.67 -16.70 -4.22
C GLY A 496 -30.96 -15.55 -3.50
N ASP A 497 -30.99 -15.50 -2.15
CA ASP A 497 -30.22 -14.49 -1.41
C ASP A 497 -28.71 -14.62 -1.64
N ARG A 498 -28.02 -13.47 -1.61
CA ARG A 498 -26.57 -13.37 -1.51
C ARG A 498 -26.17 -13.38 -0.04
N ILE A 499 -25.35 -14.37 0.32
CA ILE A 499 -24.70 -14.48 1.63
C ILE A 499 -23.40 -13.69 1.59
N VAL A 500 -23.26 -12.72 2.50
CA VAL A 500 -22.00 -12.01 2.73
C VAL A 500 -21.44 -12.46 4.08
N TRP A 501 -20.37 -13.24 4.04
CA TRP A 501 -19.79 -13.89 5.21
C TRP A 501 -18.72 -13.01 5.86
N LEU A 502 -18.92 -12.64 7.13
CA LEU A 502 -17.99 -11.77 7.88
C LEU A 502 -16.86 -12.53 8.56
N SER A 503 -17.08 -13.79 8.95
CA SER A 503 -16.04 -14.58 9.62
C SER A 503 -15.01 -15.00 8.55
N GLY A 504 -13.94 -14.21 8.35
CA GLY A 504 -13.01 -14.36 7.22
C GLY A 504 -12.51 -15.79 6.94
N VAL A 505 -12.01 -16.02 5.72
CA VAL A 505 -11.51 -17.34 5.27
C VAL A 505 -10.24 -17.82 5.98
N ALA A 506 -9.56 -16.94 6.74
CA ALA A 506 -8.28 -17.19 7.39
C ALA A 506 -8.31 -18.30 8.46
N GLY A 507 -9.48 -18.62 9.04
CA GLY A 507 -9.61 -19.68 10.04
C GLY A 507 -9.84 -21.09 9.47
N SER A 508 -10.26 -21.17 8.20
CA SER A 508 -10.56 -22.42 7.50
C SER A 508 -10.75 -22.14 6.01
N ALA A 509 -9.82 -22.56 5.15
CA ALA A 509 -9.98 -22.62 3.69
C ALA A 509 -11.06 -23.65 3.29
N LEU A 510 -12.30 -23.45 3.73
CA LEU A 510 -13.47 -24.28 3.47
C LEU A 510 -14.48 -23.44 2.67
N PRO A 511 -14.74 -23.79 1.41
CA PRO A 511 -15.74 -23.06 0.62
C PRO A 511 -17.14 -23.43 1.11
N LEU A 512 -17.89 -22.42 1.58
CA LEU A 512 -19.27 -22.58 2.05
C LEU A 512 -20.17 -23.09 0.91
N SER A 513 -19.82 -22.76 -0.34
CA SER A 513 -20.50 -23.22 -1.56
C SER A 513 -20.55 -24.75 -1.68
N ALA A 514 -19.58 -25.47 -1.10
CA ALA A 514 -19.47 -26.93 -1.11
C ALA A 514 -20.06 -27.62 0.13
N LEU A 515 -20.80 -26.91 0.97
CA LEU A 515 -21.52 -27.51 2.08
C LEU A 515 -22.84 -28.16 1.62
N LEU A 516 -23.13 -29.34 2.17
CA LEU A 516 -24.32 -30.14 1.87
C LEU A 516 -25.39 -29.94 2.92
N SER A 517 -26.63 -29.67 2.51
CA SER A 517 -27.77 -29.57 3.43
C SER A 517 -28.27 -30.93 3.93
N ALA A 518 -28.03 -31.99 3.15
CA ALA A 518 -28.43 -33.36 3.39
C ALA A 518 -27.50 -34.34 2.65
N LEU A 519 -27.51 -35.61 3.07
CA LEU A 519 -26.71 -36.65 2.43
C LEU A 519 -27.25 -36.97 1.03
N PRO A 520 -26.39 -37.02 -0.01
CA PRO A 520 -26.77 -37.52 -1.32
C PRO A 520 -27.09 -39.03 -1.26
N PRO A 521 -27.79 -39.58 -2.28
CA PRO A 521 -27.96 -41.02 -2.42
C PRO A 521 -26.60 -41.74 -2.48
N LYS A 522 -26.50 -42.95 -1.90
CA LYS A 522 -25.28 -43.76 -1.99
C LYS A 522 -25.19 -44.46 -3.35
N VAL A 523 -23.99 -44.47 -3.93
CA VAL A 523 -23.68 -45.23 -5.16
C VAL A 523 -22.29 -45.87 -5.03
N ALA A 524 -22.16 -47.14 -5.40
CA ALA A 524 -20.90 -47.86 -5.61
C ALA A 524 -19.71 -47.45 -4.69
N GLY A 525 -19.84 -47.61 -3.37
CA GLY A 525 -18.75 -47.31 -2.43
C GLY A 525 -18.58 -45.84 -2.05
N GLY A 526 -19.47 -44.94 -2.50
CA GLY A 526 -19.48 -43.50 -2.18
C GLY A 526 -20.87 -42.86 -2.31
N TYR A 527 -20.93 -41.60 -2.75
CA TYR A 527 -22.14 -40.78 -2.87
C TYR A 527 -22.37 -40.27 -4.31
N ASP A 528 -23.65 -40.15 -4.73
CA ASP A 528 -24.01 -39.60 -6.04
C ASP A 528 -24.00 -38.08 -5.99
N LEU A 529 -22.85 -37.50 -6.34
CA LEU A 529 -22.63 -36.06 -6.31
C LEU A 529 -23.47 -35.30 -7.35
N ALA A 530 -24.10 -35.98 -8.31
CA ALA A 530 -25.03 -35.34 -9.25
C ALA A 530 -26.31 -34.88 -8.54
N ALA A 531 -26.77 -35.66 -7.56
CA ALA A 531 -27.97 -35.40 -6.75
C ALA A 531 -27.69 -34.58 -5.48
N ALA A 532 -26.45 -34.13 -5.27
CA ALA A 532 -26.05 -33.37 -4.09
C ALA A 532 -26.66 -31.96 -4.05
N ASP A 533 -27.26 -31.59 -2.92
CA ASP A 533 -27.80 -30.25 -2.64
C ASP A 533 -26.73 -29.34 -2.03
N TRP A 534 -25.78 -28.93 -2.88
CA TRP A 534 -24.74 -27.95 -2.53
C TRP A 534 -25.35 -26.57 -2.22
N LEU A 535 -24.82 -25.87 -1.22
CA LEU A 535 -25.28 -24.52 -0.85
C LEU A 535 -25.29 -23.54 -2.05
N VAL A 536 -24.30 -23.64 -2.95
CA VAL A 536 -24.21 -22.80 -4.15
C VAL A 536 -25.45 -22.90 -5.05
N ARG A 537 -26.19 -24.02 -5.05
CA ARG A 537 -27.41 -24.18 -5.85
C ARG A 537 -28.51 -23.19 -5.44
N ARG A 538 -28.50 -22.70 -4.20
CA ARG A 538 -29.53 -21.82 -3.62
C ARG A 538 -29.06 -20.39 -3.40
N HIS A 539 -27.78 -20.19 -3.07
CA HIS A 539 -27.26 -18.87 -2.67
C HIS A 539 -25.99 -18.49 -3.43
N ALA A 540 -25.81 -17.18 -3.61
CA ALA A 540 -24.52 -16.60 -3.97
C ALA A 540 -23.72 -16.30 -2.70
N ILE A 541 -22.39 -16.36 -2.73
CA ILE A 541 -21.56 -16.24 -1.53
C ILE A 541 -20.37 -15.32 -1.80
N SER A 542 -20.13 -14.36 -0.90
CA SER A 542 -18.90 -13.57 -0.82
C SER A 542 -18.33 -13.55 0.60
N TYR A 543 -17.03 -13.31 0.70
CA TYR A 543 -16.28 -13.28 1.95
C TYR A 543 -15.70 -11.88 2.18
N ALA A 544 -16.46 -11.02 2.86
CA ALA A 544 -16.06 -9.63 3.07
C ALA A 544 -15.04 -9.45 4.20
N GLY A 545 -15.00 -10.38 5.17
CA GLY A 545 -14.06 -10.36 6.31
C GLY A 545 -14.36 -9.28 7.38
N SER A 546 -15.05 -8.20 7.04
CA SER A 546 -15.53 -7.22 8.02
C SER A 546 -16.71 -6.39 7.49
N ALA A 547 -17.52 -5.85 8.39
CA ALA A 547 -18.63 -4.96 8.03
C ALA A 547 -18.14 -3.61 7.47
N GLU A 548 -17.01 -3.08 7.96
CA GLU A 548 -16.42 -1.87 7.40
C GLU A 548 -15.93 -2.09 5.96
N ALA A 549 -15.44 -3.29 5.59
CA ALA A 549 -15.05 -3.58 4.21
C ALA A 549 -16.25 -3.57 3.23
N ILE A 550 -17.44 -3.96 3.69
CA ILE A 550 -18.69 -3.84 2.91
C ILE A 550 -19.07 -2.38 2.72
N LEU A 551 -19.11 -1.62 3.83
CA LEU A 551 -19.40 -0.18 3.80
C LEU A 551 -18.42 0.55 2.90
N ALA A 552 -17.16 0.15 2.95
CA ALA A 552 -16.09 0.68 2.12
C ALA A 552 -16.36 0.54 0.63
N ALA A 553 -16.57 -0.70 0.19
CA ALA A 553 -16.83 -1.04 -1.20
C ALA A 553 -18.05 -0.29 -1.76
N ARG A 554 -19.06 -0.05 -0.93
CA ARG A 554 -20.35 0.56 -1.34
C ARG A 554 -20.38 2.09 -1.27
N THR A 555 -19.56 2.68 -0.39
CA THR A 555 -19.40 4.15 -0.30
C THR A 555 -18.38 4.70 -1.29
N ALA A 556 -17.48 3.85 -1.81
CA ALA A 556 -16.65 4.22 -2.94
C ALA A 556 -17.55 4.68 -4.09
N ARG A 557 -17.45 5.98 -4.44
CA ARG A 557 -18.19 6.57 -5.56
C ARG A 557 -18.06 5.66 -6.77
N GLY A 558 -19.17 5.43 -7.46
CA GLY A 558 -19.25 4.41 -8.48
C GLY A 558 -18.11 4.47 -9.50
N VAL A 559 -17.67 3.29 -9.93
CA VAL A 559 -16.52 3.13 -10.82
C VAL A 559 -16.80 3.83 -12.15
N SER A 560 -16.23 5.02 -12.32
CA SER A 560 -16.06 5.64 -13.62
C SER A 560 -14.82 5.03 -14.28
N ALA A 561 -15.01 3.86 -14.88
CA ALA A 561 -14.01 3.25 -15.74
C ALA A 561 -14.27 3.66 -17.20
N ASP A 562 -13.23 4.06 -17.91
CA ASP A 562 -13.30 4.42 -19.33
C ASP A 562 -13.27 3.18 -20.24
N PHE A 563 -12.73 2.07 -19.71
CA PHE A 563 -12.60 0.78 -20.40
C PHE A 563 -13.29 -0.35 -19.62
N ASP A 564 -13.75 -1.39 -20.33
CA ASP A 564 -14.56 -2.43 -19.72
C ASP A 564 -13.71 -3.59 -19.17
N PHE A 565 -12.74 -4.12 -19.94
CA PHE A 565 -12.01 -5.35 -19.58
C PHE A 565 -10.52 -5.33 -20.00
N LEU A 566 -9.62 -5.71 -19.09
CA LEU A 566 -8.21 -5.99 -19.38
C LEU A 566 -7.83 -7.41 -18.91
N GLY A 567 -7.33 -8.25 -19.82
CA GLY A 567 -6.89 -9.61 -19.53
C GLY A 567 -5.38 -9.79 -19.73
N LEU A 568 -4.72 -10.53 -18.85
CA LEU A 568 -3.30 -10.90 -18.94
C LEU A 568 -3.09 -12.40 -18.69
N GLY A 569 -2.37 -13.09 -19.57
CA GLY A 569 -2.11 -14.54 -19.42
C GLY A 569 -1.24 -15.12 -20.53
N ASP A 570 -1.14 -16.45 -20.58
CA ASP A 570 -0.26 -17.21 -21.48
C ASP A 570 1.18 -16.63 -21.56
N PRO A 571 1.91 -16.54 -20.42
CA PRO A 571 3.25 -15.97 -20.42
C PRO A 571 4.26 -16.89 -21.14
N VAL A 572 5.26 -16.29 -21.80
CA VAL A 572 6.33 -17.03 -22.47
C VAL A 572 7.40 -17.42 -21.45
N LEU A 573 7.31 -18.64 -20.93
CA LEU A 573 8.22 -19.16 -19.89
C LEU A 573 9.34 -20.04 -20.42
N ARG A 574 9.48 -20.16 -21.75
CA ARG A 574 10.57 -20.89 -22.41
C ARG A 574 11.31 -19.98 -23.39
N PRO A 575 12.64 -20.07 -23.50
CA PRO A 575 13.37 -19.27 -24.47
C PRO A 575 13.03 -19.76 -25.88
N LYS A 576 12.76 -18.83 -26.82
CA LYS A 576 12.62 -19.19 -28.24
C LYS A 576 14.00 -19.56 -28.77
N ALA A 577 14.03 -20.29 -29.88
CA ALA A 577 15.28 -20.71 -30.51
C ALA A 577 16.14 -19.47 -30.85
N GLY A 578 17.35 -19.40 -30.26
CA GLY A 578 18.29 -18.29 -30.44
C GLY A 578 18.23 -17.18 -29.38
N GLU A 579 17.35 -17.26 -28.39
CA GLU A 579 17.28 -16.33 -27.27
C GLU A 579 18.13 -16.78 -26.08
N ASP A 580 18.68 -15.83 -25.33
CA ASP A 580 19.51 -16.10 -24.15
C ASP A 580 18.69 -16.74 -23.01
N PRO A 581 19.00 -17.97 -22.57
CA PRO A 581 18.35 -18.61 -21.43
C PRO A 581 18.52 -17.83 -20.12
N ALA A 582 19.53 -16.94 -20.01
CA ALA A 582 19.78 -16.13 -18.82
C ALA A 582 18.61 -15.21 -18.45
N ARG A 583 17.76 -14.81 -19.41
CA ARG A 583 16.57 -13.98 -19.13
C ARG A 583 15.50 -14.69 -18.28
N LEU A 584 15.58 -16.02 -18.12
CA LEU A 584 14.67 -16.84 -17.33
C LEU A 584 15.26 -17.26 -15.97
N LEU A 585 16.48 -16.80 -15.68
CA LEU A 585 17.18 -17.02 -14.41
C LEU A 585 16.92 -15.82 -13.48
N LEU A 586 15.82 -15.85 -12.74
CA LEU A 586 15.55 -14.86 -11.71
C LEU A 586 16.16 -15.27 -10.38
N ARG A 587 17.09 -14.46 -9.88
CA ARG A 587 17.61 -14.56 -8.51
C ARG A 587 18.11 -15.97 -8.14
N GLY A 588 18.65 -16.70 -9.11
CA GLY A 588 19.15 -18.07 -8.94
C GLY A 588 18.12 -19.19 -9.22
N THR A 589 16.88 -18.85 -9.55
CA THR A 589 15.81 -19.80 -9.87
C THR A 589 15.36 -19.69 -11.34
N ARG A 590 14.96 -20.82 -11.92
CA ARG A 590 14.60 -20.96 -13.34
C ARG A 590 13.08 -20.93 -13.53
N LEU A 591 12.54 -19.86 -14.15
CA LEU A 591 11.10 -19.75 -14.44
C LEU A 591 10.61 -20.81 -15.44
N ASP A 592 11.49 -21.35 -16.27
CA ASP A 592 11.14 -22.40 -17.23
C ASP A 592 10.86 -23.77 -16.59
N ALA A 593 11.02 -23.88 -15.27
CA ALA A 593 10.52 -25.01 -14.49
C ALA A 593 8.98 -25.03 -14.38
N LEU A 594 8.32 -23.88 -14.58
CA LEU A 594 6.85 -23.79 -14.61
C LEU A 594 6.31 -24.29 -15.96
N ALA A 595 5.20 -25.01 -15.92
CA ALA A 595 4.53 -25.48 -17.14
C ALA A 595 3.91 -24.29 -17.90
N PRO A 596 4.06 -24.20 -19.24
CA PRO A 596 3.29 -23.25 -20.04
C PRO A 596 1.78 -23.47 -19.88
N LEU A 597 0.99 -22.39 -19.93
CA LEU A 597 -0.47 -22.41 -19.79
C LEU A 597 -1.17 -21.82 -21.04
N PRO A 598 -0.96 -22.36 -22.25
CA PRO A 598 -1.51 -21.81 -23.49
C PRO A 598 -3.04 -21.73 -23.50
N GLU A 599 -3.72 -22.58 -22.74
CA GLU A 599 -5.17 -22.58 -22.61
C GLU A 599 -5.75 -21.33 -21.92
N THR A 600 -4.92 -20.60 -21.16
CA THR A 600 -5.32 -19.33 -20.52
C THR A 600 -5.57 -18.22 -21.53
N LYS A 601 -4.94 -18.28 -22.71
CA LYS A 601 -5.24 -17.38 -23.83
C LYS A 601 -6.71 -17.51 -24.25
N ASP A 602 -7.18 -18.73 -24.46
CA ASP A 602 -8.57 -18.98 -24.86
C ASP A 602 -9.56 -18.53 -23.78
N GLU A 603 -9.22 -18.73 -22.49
CA GLU A 603 -10.02 -18.24 -21.35
C GLU A 603 -10.18 -16.72 -21.39
N LEU A 604 -9.09 -15.98 -21.60
CA LEU A 604 -9.10 -14.52 -21.64
C LEU A 604 -9.83 -13.98 -22.87
N GLU A 605 -9.60 -14.56 -24.05
CA GLU A 605 -10.30 -14.18 -25.28
C GLU A 605 -11.81 -14.42 -25.16
N ALA A 606 -12.22 -15.54 -24.55
CA ALA A 606 -13.62 -15.83 -24.30
C ALA A 606 -14.23 -14.89 -23.24
N SER A 607 -13.50 -14.59 -22.16
CA SER A 607 -13.93 -13.67 -21.10
C SER A 607 -14.09 -12.22 -21.59
N ALA A 608 -13.21 -11.78 -22.49
CA ALA A 608 -13.27 -10.44 -23.10
C ALA A 608 -14.46 -10.25 -24.04
N LYS A 609 -15.02 -11.34 -24.59
CA LYS A 609 -16.02 -11.30 -25.64
C LYS A 609 -17.29 -10.54 -25.20
N GLY A 610 -17.66 -9.52 -25.96
CA GLY A 610 -18.89 -8.75 -25.78
C GLY A 610 -18.81 -7.59 -24.78
N PHE A 611 -17.63 -7.31 -24.21
CA PHE A 611 -17.33 -5.99 -23.67
C PHE A 611 -17.06 -5.00 -24.81
N ARG A 612 -17.36 -3.71 -24.61
CA ARG A 612 -17.26 -2.68 -25.68
C ARG A 612 -15.83 -2.21 -25.91
N ALA A 613 -15.06 -2.13 -24.82
CA ALA A 613 -13.65 -1.75 -24.84
C ALA A 613 -12.86 -2.77 -24.02
N ALA A 614 -12.31 -3.78 -24.72
CA ALA A 614 -11.55 -4.87 -24.11
C ALA A 614 -10.15 -4.95 -24.69
N ARG A 615 -9.19 -5.29 -23.83
CA ARG A 615 -7.78 -5.50 -24.17
C ARG A 615 -7.32 -6.83 -23.58
N VAL A 616 -6.56 -7.59 -24.35
CA VAL A 616 -5.97 -8.86 -23.91
C VAL A 616 -4.48 -8.83 -24.24
N LEU A 617 -3.63 -9.00 -23.23
CA LEU A 617 -2.19 -9.10 -23.34
C LEU A 617 -1.80 -10.57 -23.12
N VAL A 618 -1.22 -11.19 -24.13
CA VAL A 618 -0.78 -12.59 -24.11
C VAL A 618 0.63 -12.73 -24.64
N GLN A 619 1.33 -13.78 -24.25
CA GLN A 619 2.66 -14.12 -24.77
C GLN A 619 3.64 -12.95 -24.63
N ASP A 620 4.29 -12.51 -25.71
CA ASP A 620 5.28 -11.43 -25.71
C ASP A 620 4.70 -10.07 -25.25
N ALA A 621 3.37 -9.92 -25.21
CA ALA A 621 2.71 -8.72 -24.70
C ALA A 621 2.31 -8.84 -23.21
N ALA A 622 2.24 -10.05 -22.65
CA ALA A 622 1.89 -10.30 -21.25
C ALA A 622 3.09 -10.06 -20.31
N THR A 623 3.76 -8.92 -20.46
CA THR A 623 4.90 -8.51 -19.64
C THR A 623 4.45 -7.50 -18.59
N GLU A 624 5.25 -7.24 -17.56
CA GLU A 624 4.92 -6.19 -16.60
C GLU A 624 4.96 -4.81 -17.26
N ARG A 625 5.91 -4.57 -18.18
CA ARG A 625 5.90 -3.37 -19.03
C ARG A 625 4.64 -3.24 -19.87
N GLY A 626 4.15 -4.35 -20.44
CA GLY A 626 2.89 -4.40 -21.19
C GLY A 626 1.70 -3.99 -20.33
N LEU A 627 1.63 -4.51 -19.09
CA LEU A 627 0.63 -4.10 -18.11
C LEU A 627 0.72 -2.61 -17.78
N ARG A 628 1.91 -2.10 -17.45
CA ARG A 628 2.10 -0.68 -17.05
C ARG A 628 1.87 0.30 -18.21
N GLY A 629 2.07 -0.15 -19.45
CA GLY A 629 1.76 0.61 -20.67
C GLY A 629 0.26 0.79 -20.92
N GLU A 630 -0.60 0.04 -20.22
CA GLU A 630 -2.04 0.23 -20.25
C GLU A 630 -2.48 1.22 -19.17
N MET A 631 -3.63 1.87 -19.38
CA MET A 631 -4.32 2.67 -18.37
C MET A 631 -5.08 1.78 -17.38
N VAL A 632 -4.37 0.93 -16.64
CA VAL A 632 -4.93 -0.22 -15.88
C VAL A 632 -6.09 0.17 -14.94
N GLY A 633 -5.94 1.23 -14.18
CA GLY A 633 -6.94 1.83 -13.29
C GLY A 633 -8.11 2.52 -13.99
N ALA A 634 -8.15 2.56 -15.32
CA ALA A 634 -9.30 2.99 -16.11
C ALA A 634 -10.15 1.80 -16.59
N TYR A 635 -9.73 0.56 -16.34
CA TYR A 635 -10.51 -0.64 -16.64
C TYR A 635 -11.44 -1.01 -15.48
N ARG A 636 -12.67 -1.42 -15.81
CA ARG A 636 -13.67 -1.86 -14.84
C ARG A 636 -13.40 -3.26 -14.31
N HIS A 637 -12.89 -4.14 -15.18
CA HIS A 637 -12.63 -5.54 -14.89
C HIS A 637 -11.21 -5.91 -15.30
N LEU A 638 -10.47 -6.56 -14.41
CA LEU A 638 -9.17 -7.15 -14.72
C LEU A 638 -9.23 -8.67 -14.59
N SER A 639 -8.49 -9.39 -15.42
CA SER A 639 -8.34 -10.85 -15.34
C SER A 639 -6.89 -11.25 -15.51
N PHE A 640 -6.32 -11.92 -14.51
CA PHE A 640 -4.99 -12.51 -14.55
C PHE A 640 -5.14 -14.03 -14.61
N ALA A 641 -4.83 -14.63 -15.75
CA ALA A 641 -4.87 -16.08 -15.97
C ALA A 641 -3.44 -16.60 -16.17
N THR A 642 -2.76 -16.86 -15.06
CA THR A 642 -1.33 -17.20 -15.01
C THR A 642 -0.97 -17.98 -13.74
N HIS A 643 0.32 -18.25 -13.50
CA HIS A 643 0.78 -18.82 -12.24
C HIS A 643 0.76 -17.77 -11.12
N GLY A 644 0.22 -18.17 -9.96
CA GLY A 644 0.37 -17.44 -8.71
C GLY A 644 1.40 -18.16 -7.85
N LEU A 645 2.37 -17.41 -7.33
CA LEU A 645 3.44 -17.93 -6.49
C LEU A 645 3.25 -17.46 -5.04
N ILE A 646 3.47 -18.37 -4.10
CA ILE A 646 3.63 -18.07 -2.68
C ILE A 646 5.12 -18.14 -2.30
N ARG A 647 5.47 -17.55 -1.16
CA ARG A 647 6.84 -17.60 -0.63
C ARG A 647 7.27 -19.08 -0.47
N GLU A 648 8.53 -19.38 -0.78
CA GLU A 648 9.12 -20.74 -0.83
C GLU A 648 8.83 -21.56 -2.10
N ASP A 649 7.89 -21.13 -2.98
CA ASP A 649 7.72 -21.77 -4.31
C ASP A 649 8.97 -21.61 -5.19
N LEU A 650 9.71 -20.51 -4.99
CA LEU A 650 11.00 -20.23 -5.63
C LEU A 650 12.03 -19.78 -4.60
N GLN A 651 13.28 -20.20 -4.77
CA GLN A 651 14.40 -19.70 -3.95
C GLN A 651 14.60 -18.20 -4.21
N GLY A 652 14.63 -17.39 -3.15
CA GLY A 652 14.81 -15.93 -3.24
C GLY A 652 13.52 -15.11 -3.44
N LEU A 653 12.35 -15.74 -3.51
CA LEU A 653 11.07 -15.05 -3.49
C LEU A 653 10.74 -14.62 -2.05
N SER A 654 10.67 -13.31 -1.81
CA SER A 654 10.41 -12.73 -0.49
C SER A 654 8.93 -12.46 -0.19
N GLU A 655 8.08 -12.42 -1.22
CA GLU A 655 6.65 -12.11 -1.15
C GLU A 655 5.88 -12.79 -2.29
N PRO A 656 4.54 -12.94 -2.22
CA PRO A 656 3.74 -13.52 -3.30
C PRO A 656 3.83 -12.73 -4.62
N ALA A 657 3.67 -13.41 -5.77
CA ALA A 657 3.72 -12.77 -7.09
C ALA A 657 2.86 -13.47 -8.15
N LEU A 658 2.47 -12.74 -9.19
CA LEU A 658 1.90 -13.28 -10.44
C LEU A 658 3.02 -13.39 -11.48
N VAL A 659 3.09 -14.53 -12.18
CA VAL A 659 4.10 -14.74 -13.22
C VAL A 659 3.64 -14.13 -14.54
N LEU A 660 4.49 -13.32 -15.15
CA LEU A 660 4.31 -12.70 -16.47
C LEU A 660 5.48 -13.12 -17.39
N THR A 661 5.43 -12.70 -18.66
CA THR A 661 6.53 -12.90 -19.59
C THR A 661 7.73 -12.04 -19.15
N PRO A 662 8.88 -12.63 -18.81
CA PRO A 662 10.06 -11.87 -18.40
C PRO A 662 10.71 -11.21 -19.63
N VAL A 663 11.09 -9.95 -19.48
CA VAL A 663 11.80 -9.20 -20.54
C VAL A 663 13.27 -9.04 -20.17
N ASP A 664 13.54 -8.65 -18.93
CA ASP A 664 14.90 -8.46 -18.39
C ASP A 664 14.94 -8.86 -16.92
N ALA A 665 15.50 -10.03 -16.61
CA ALA A 665 15.62 -10.54 -15.23
C ALA A 665 16.52 -9.67 -14.32
N SER A 666 17.26 -8.71 -14.88
CA SER A 666 18.06 -7.76 -14.12
C SER A 666 17.33 -6.45 -13.79
N ASP A 667 16.19 -6.19 -14.44
CA ASP A 667 15.32 -5.04 -14.20
C ASP A 667 14.15 -5.47 -13.29
N PRO A 668 14.15 -5.13 -11.99
CA PRO A 668 13.07 -5.53 -11.07
C PRO A 668 11.69 -5.01 -11.42
N ALA A 669 11.55 -4.11 -12.41
CA ALA A 669 10.28 -3.62 -12.91
C ALA A 669 9.83 -4.32 -14.21
N ASP A 670 10.60 -5.27 -14.75
CA ASP A 670 10.21 -6.07 -15.92
C ASP A 670 10.88 -7.46 -15.88
N ASP A 671 11.05 -7.99 -14.67
CA ASP A 671 11.69 -9.27 -14.39
C ASP A 671 10.74 -10.47 -14.62
N GLY A 672 9.46 -10.20 -14.84
CA GLY A 672 8.40 -11.18 -15.10
C GLY A 672 7.67 -11.62 -13.83
N LEU A 673 7.92 -11.02 -12.66
CA LEU A 673 7.21 -11.30 -11.42
C LEU A 673 6.48 -10.07 -10.92
N LEU A 674 5.18 -9.98 -11.21
CA LEU A 674 4.34 -8.93 -10.66
C LEU A 674 4.06 -9.19 -9.17
N THR A 675 4.81 -8.57 -8.27
CA THR A 675 4.78 -8.89 -6.84
C THR A 675 3.58 -8.28 -6.11
N ALA A 676 3.26 -8.80 -4.92
CA ALA A 676 2.20 -8.25 -4.07
C ALA A 676 2.46 -6.78 -3.71
N SER A 677 3.71 -6.39 -3.45
CA SER A 677 4.09 -4.98 -3.25
C SER A 677 3.84 -4.13 -4.50
N GLU A 678 4.14 -4.64 -5.69
CA GLU A 678 3.88 -3.91 -6.94
C GLU A 678 2.39 -3.78 -7.26
N ILE A 679 1.59 -4.81 -7.02
CA ILE A 679 0.14 -4.78 -7.18
C ILE A 679 -0.46 -3.76 -6.20
N ALA A 680 -0.05 -3.83 -4.93
CA ALA A 680 -0.43 -2.83 -3.95
C ALA A 680 0.11 -1.44 -4.32
N ASP A 681 1.08 -1.30 -5.22
CA ASP A 681 1.54 -0.01 -5.73
C ASP A 681 0.62 0.60 -6.81
N MET A 682 -0.31 -0.19 -7.38
CA MET A 682 -1.25 0.28 -8.40
C MET A 682 -2.39 1.13 -7.80
N ASN A 683 -2.93 2.06 -8.61
CA ASN A 683 -4.16 2.78 -8.31
C ASN A 683 -5.29 2.23 -9.18
N LEU A 684 -5.97 1.20 -8.69
CA LEU A 684 -7.01 0.52 -9.44
C LEU A 684 -8.38 1.10 -9.10
N ARG A 685 -9.16 1.43 -10.14
CA ARG A 685 -10.59 1.71 -10.02
C ARG A 685 -11.44 0.52 -10.45
N ALA A 686 -10.81 -0.64 -10.68
CA ALA A 686 -11.51 -1.85 -11.09
C ALA A 686 -12.58 -2.22 -10.06
N ALA A 687 -13.79 -2.50 -10.55
CA ALA A 687 -14.88 -3.03 -9.73
C ALA A 687 -14.62 -4.48 -9.32
N PHE A 688 -13.81 -5.20 -10.10
CA PHE A 688 -13.55 -6.61 -9.90
C PHE A 688 -12.24 -7.04 -10.57
N VAL A 689 -11.49 -7.90 -9.88
CA VAL A 689 -10.31 -8.59 -10.42
C VAL A 689 -10.51 -10.09 -10.32
N ALA A 690 -10.24 -10.82 -11.40
CA ALA A 690 -10.17 -12.27 -11.38
C ALA A 690 -8.72 -12.75 -11.36
N LEU A 691 -8.38 -13.55 -10.35
CA LEU A 691 -7.11 -14.26 -10.25
C LEU A 691 -7.35 -15.73 -10.59
N SER A 692 -7.31 -16.05 -11.88
CA SER A 692 -7.30 -17.43 -12.39
C SER A 692 -5.87 -17.97 -12.27
N ALA A 693 -5.41 -18.04 -11.03
CA ALA A 693 -4.06 -18.40 -10.63
C ALA A 693 -4.11 -19.19 -9.32
N CYS A 694 -3.31 -20.25 -9.22
CA CYS A 694 -3.29 -21.19 -8.10
C CYS A 694 -2.96 -20.49 -6.77
N ASN A 695 -3.56 -20.96 -5.67
CA ASN A 695 -3.26 -20.53 -4.28
C ASN A 695 -3.42 -19.03 -4.00
N THR A 696 -4.19 -18.29 -4.81
CA THR A 696 -4.34 -16.83 -4.67
C THR A 696 -5.19 -16.40 -3.47
N ALA A 697 -5.95 -17.34 -2.90
CA ALA A 697 -6.66 -17.20 -1.62
C ALA A 697 -6.04 -18.06 -0.50
N ASN A 698 -4.85 -18.65 -0.68
CA ASN A 698 -4.24 -19.46 0.37
C ASN A 698 -3.64 -18.53 1.44
N PHE A 699 -4.15 -18.64 2.67
CA PHE A 699 -3.65 -17.92 3.84
C PHE A 699 -2.85 -18.92 4.68
N ASP A 700 -1.52 -18.90 4.59
CA ASP A 700 -0.72 -19.58 5.61
C ASP A 700 -0.62 -18.68 6.86
N LEU A 701 -1.38 -19.05 7.88
CA LEU A 701 -1.40 -18.41 9.21
C LEU A 701 -0.01 -18.32 9.85
N SER A 702 0.93 -19.19 9.47
CA SER A 702 2.30 -19.18 9.97
C SER A 702 3.23 -18.22 9.21
N GLN A 703 2.78 -17.63 8.10
CA GLN A 703 3.60 -16.83 7.18
C GLN A 703 3.24 -15.33 7.14
N PHE A 704 2.16 -14.92 7.80
CA PHE A 704 1.59 -13.55 7.83
C PHE A 704 2.49 -12.44 8.40
N ALA A 705 3.70 -12.76 8.85
CA ALA A 705 4.65 -11.77 9.36
C ALA A 705 5.44 -11.07 8.26
N GLN A 706 5.28 -11.47 7.00
CA GLN A 706 6.12 -11.06 5.88
C GLN A 706 5.27 -10.64 4.69
N ASP A 707 4.88 -9.38 4.70
CA ASP A 707 4.27 -8.69 3.55
C ASP A 707 2.90 -9.30 3.17
N LEU A 708 2.19 -8.64 2.23
CA LEU A 708 0.79 -8.93 1.89
C LEU A 708 0.59 -10.45 1.65
N PRO A 709 -0.12 -11.15 2.55
CA PRO A 709 -0.04 -12.61 2.65
C PRO A 709 -0.82 -13.33 1.56
N ALA A 710 -1.69 -12.62 0.85
CA ALA A 710 -2.38 -13.10 -0.35
C ALA A 710 -2.39 -12.02 -1.43
N LEU A 711 -2.26 -12.42 -2.69
CA LEU A 711 -2.38 -11.51 -3.85
C LEU A 711 -3.72 -10.76 -3.83
N ALA A 712 -4.80 -11.39 -3.36
CA ALA A 712 -6.10 -10.75 -3.22
C ALA A 712 -6.07 -9.54 -2.27
N SER A 713 -5.26 -9.60 -1.20
CA SER A 713 -5.04 -8.51 -0.25
C SER A 713 -4.32 -7.34 -0.90
N ALA A 714 -3.35 -7.62 -1.78
CA ALA A 714 -2.67 -6.59 -2.55
C ALA A 714 -3.64 -5.84 -3.48
N PHE A 715 -4.54 -6.55 -4.17
CA PHE A 715 -5.58 -5.94 -4.99
C PHE A 715 -6.60 -5.14 -4.17
N ALA A 716 -6.97 -5.63 -2.99
CA ALA A 716 -7.81 -4.91 -2.05
C ALA A 716 -7.17 -3.58 -1.64
N VAL A 717 -5.88 -3.61 -1.29
CA VAL A 717 -5.08 -2.41 -0.99
C VAL A 717 -5.02 -1.48 -2.22
N ALA A 718 -4.83 -2.03 -3.42
CA ALA A 718 -4.81 -1.29 -4.68
C ALA A 718 -6.15 -0.62 -5.06
N GLY A 719 -7.23 -0.88 -4.31
CA GLY A 719 -8.54 -0.23 -4.48
C GLY A 719 -9.65 -1.12 -5.05
N VAL A 720 -9.41 -2.42 -5.19
CA VAL A 720 -10.37 -3.38 -5.75
C VAL A 720 -11.35 -3.84 -4.66
N PRO A 721 -12.67 -3.62 -4.80
CA PRO A 721 -13.65 -3.96 -3.76
C PRO A 721 -14.03 -5.45 -3.72
N ALA A 722 -13.74 -6.19 -4.79
CA ALA A 722 -14.01 -7.62 -4.87
C ALA A 722 -12.98 -8.32 -5.78
N THR A 723 -12.42 -9.42 -5.31
CA THR A 723 -11.44 -10.23 -6.04
C THR A 723 -11.90 -11.67 -6.07
N LEU A 724 -11.93 -12.28 -7.26
CA LEU A 724 -12.04 -13.74 -7.38
C LEU A 724 -10.65 -14.33 -7.18
N ALA A 725 -10.55 -15.26 -6.24
CA ALA A 725 -9.32 -15.95 -5.93
C ALA A 725 -9.56 -17.46 -5.77
N THR A 726 -8.49 -18.24 -5.78
CA THR A 726 -8.54 -19.71 -5.70
C THR A 726 -7.93 -20.20 -4.39
N LEU A 727 -8.66 -21.05 -3.67
CA LEU A 727 -8.23 -21.62 -2.39
C LEU A 727 -7.11 -22.67 -2.55
N TRP A 728 -7.01 -23.30 -3.72
CA TRP A 728 -6.01 -24.32 -4.07
C TRP A 728 -5.79 -24.36 -5.59
N PRO A 729 -4.81 -25.12 -6.11
CA PRO A 729 -4.54 -25.20 -7.54
C PRO A 729 -5.74 -25.73 -8.34
N VAL A 730 -6.05 -25.08 -9.46
CA VAL A 730 -7.28 -25.37 -10.22
C VAL A 730 -6.99 -26.16 -11.49
N ASN A 731 -7.93 -27.02 -11.89
CA ASN A 731 -7.89 -27.71 -13.18
C ASN A 731 -8.19 -26.72 -14.33
N SER A 732 -7.39 -26.74 -15.41
CA SER A 732 -7.52 -25.76 -16.48
C SER A 732 -8.88 -25.74 -17.18
N GLU A 733 -9.51 -26.90 -17.41
CA GLU A 733 -10.85 -26.96 -18.05
C GLU A 733 -11.93 -26.35 -17.14
N ALA A 734 -11.83 -26.60 -15.84
CA ALA A 734 -12.74 -26.01 -14.87
C ALA A 734 -12.54 -24.48 -14.76
N GLY A 735 -11.28 -24.02 -14.72
CA GLY A 735 -10.95 -22.59 -14.72
C GLY A 735 -11.49 -21.86 -15.93
N LYS A 736 -11.18 -22.35 -17.14
CA LYS A 736 -11.65 -21.76 -18.39
C LYS A 736 -13.16 -21.58 -18.41
N ARG A 737 -13.92 -22.62 -18.06
CA ARG A 737 -15.39 -22.55 -18.09
C ARG A 737 -15.93 -21.61 -17.02
N VAL A 738 -15.53 -21.76 -15.75
CA VAL A 738 -16.08 -20.98 -14.64
C VAL A 738 -15.77 -19.49 -14.79
N VAL A 739 -14.53 -19.13 -15.16
CA VAL A 739 -14.11 -17.73 -15.29
C VAL A 739 -14.77 -17.06 -16.50
N THR A 740 -14.83 -17.74 -17.65
CA THR A 740 -15.54 -17.23 -18.84
C THR A 740 -17.01 -16.97 -18.54
N ASP A 741 -17.68 -17.93 -17.89
CA ASP A 741 -19.08 -17.86 -17.53
C ASP A 741 -19.40 -16.76 -16.52
N LEU A 742 -18.47 -16.50 -15.61
CA LEU A 742 -18.52 -15.41 -14.63
C LEU A 742 -18.44 -14.04 -15.33
N PHE A 743 -17.45 -13.82 -16.19
CA PHE A 743 -17.34 -12.55 -16.93
C PHE A 743 -18.52 -12.34 -17.90
N GLY A 744 -19.04 -13.42 -18.48
CA GLY A 744 -20.25 -13.39 -19.29
C GLY A 744 -21.44 -12.75 -18.57
N ASP A 745 -21.59 -13.05 -17.27
CA ASP A 745 -22.66 -12.57 -16.39
C ASP A 745 -22.40 -11.16 -15.84
N LEU A 746 -21.15 -10.80 -15.56
CA LEU A 746 -20.78 -9.46 -15.07
C LEU A 746 -21.11 -8.32 -16.06
N ARG A 747 -21.39 -8.67 -17.32
CA ARG A 747 -21.90 -7.71 -18.33
C ARG A 747 -23.35 -7.30 -18.07
N ALA A 748 -24.14 -8.13 -17.41
CA ALA A 748 -25.53 -7.85 -17.11
C ALA A 748 -25.67 -6.79 -16.00
N GLU A 749 -26.69 -5.95 -16.10
CA GLU A 749 -26.97 -4.95 -15.07
C GLU A 749 -27.48 -5.62 -13.79
N GLY A 750 -27.04 -5.12 -12.64
CA GLY A 750 -27.48 -5.63 -11.33
C GLY A 750 -26.84 -6.95 -10.88
N VAL A 751 -25.97 -7.55 -11.69
CA VAL A 751 -25.24 -8.78 -11.33
C VAL A 751 -23.88 -8.42 -10.70
N GLY A 752 -23.66 -8.86 -9.46
CA GLY A 752 -22.38 -8.70 -8.76
C GLY A 752 -21.45 -9.91 -8.94
N PRO A 753 -20.17 -9.80 -8.57
CA PRO A 753 -19.21 -10.90 -8.66
C PRO A 753 -19.65 -12.19 -7.96
N ALA A 754 -20.29 -12.10 -6.79
CA ALA A 754 -20.77 -13.27 -6.07
C ALA A 754 -21.89 -14.01 -6.83
N ASP A 755 -22.80 -13.26 -7.44
CA ASP A 755 -23.90 -13.83 -8.24
C ASP A 755 -23.34 -14.48 -9.50
N ALA A 756 -22.45 -13.78 -10.19
CA ALA A 756 -21.81 -14.27 -11.42
C ALA A 756 -21.02 -15.57 -11.18
N LEU A 757 -20.27 -15.66 -10.07
CA LEU A 757 -19.59 -16.89 -9.69
C LEU A 757 -20.58 -18.02 -9.39
N ALA A 758 -21.63 -17.75 -8.62
CA ALA A 758 -22.63 -18.77 -8.28
C ALA A 758 -23.35 -19.29 -9.54
N HIS A 759 -23.68 -18.41 -10.50
CA HIS A 759 -24.25 -18.79 -11.78
C HIS A 759 -23.29 -19.66 -12.60
N ALA A 760 -22.00 -19.28 -12.66
CA ALA A 760 -20.98 -20.06 -13.35
C ALA A 760 -20.80 -21.45 -12.74
N GLN A 761 -20.74 -21.55 -11.40
CA GLN A 761 -20.65 -22.83 -10.69
C GLN A 761 -21.89 -23.70 -10.91
N ARG A 762 -23.09 -23.11 -10.90
CA ARG A 762 -24.35 -23.83 -11.20
C ARG A 762 -24.38 -24.36 -12.64
N ARG A 763 -23.94 -23.55 -13.61
CA ARG A 763 -23.83 -23.96 -15.02
C ARG A 763 -22.82 -25.09 -15.21
N PHE A 764 -21.67 -24.99 -14.54
CA PHE A 764 -20.66 -26.05 -14.51
C PHE A 764 -21.21 -27.36 -13.93
N LEU A 765 -21.93 -27.30 -12.81
CA LEU A 765 -22.57 -28.47 -12.19
C LEU A 765 -23.70 -29.08 -13.03
N ALA A 766 -24.39 -28.27 -13.84
CA ALA A 766 -25.45 -28.73 -14.73
C ALA A 766 -24.91 -29.43 -15.99
N ALA A 767 -23.73 -29.03 -16.47
CA ALA A 767 -23.09 -29.59 -17.66
C ALA A 767 -21.57 -29.83 -17.44
N PRO A 768 -21.19 -30.72 -16.50
CA PRO A 768 -19.79 -31.01 -16.24
C PRO A 768 -19.16 -31.75 -17.43
N PRO A 769 -17.85 -31.60 -17.70
CA PRO A 769 -17.16 -32.35 -18.75
C PRO A 769 -17.33 -33.87 -18.61
N GLU A 770 -17.21 -34.38 -17.39
CA GLU A 770 -17.40 -35.79 -17.03
C GLU A 770 -17.98 -35.90 -15.61
N ARG A 771 -18.49 -37.07 -15.21
CA ARG A 771 -19.09 -37.28 -13.87
C ARG A 771 -18.13 -36.95 -12.72
N ALA A 772 -16.83 -37.23 -12.88
CA ALA A 772 -15.81 -36.92 -11.87
C ALA A 772 -15.75 -35.41 -11.53
N TYR A 773 -16.07 -34.53 -12.49
CA TYR A 773 -16.03 -33.07 -12.29
C TYR A 773 -17.15 -32.53 -11.38
N LEU A 774 -18.11 -33.36 -10.99
CA LEU A 774 -19.11 -33.01 -9.97
C LEU A 774 -18.47 -32.85 -8.58
N HIS A 775 -17.28 -33.40 -8.36
CA HIS A 775 -16.55 -33.25 -7.11
C HIS A 775 -16.16 -31.78 -6.86
N PRO A 776 -16.35 -31.23 -5.63
CA PRO A 776 -16.11 -29.80 -5.39
C PRO A 776 -14.67 -29.33 -5.58
N ARG A 777 -13.68 -30.23 -5.61
CA ARG A 777 -12.28 -29.85 -5.93
C ARG A 777 -12.11 -29.12 -7.26
N PHE A 778 -13.05 -29.28 -8.20
CA PHE A 778 -13.00 -28.66 -9.53
C PHE A 778 -13.67 -27.29 -9.59
N TRP A 779 -14.86 -27.14 -8.99
CA TRP A 779 -15.69 -25.93 -9.14
C TRP A 779 -15.74 -25.05 -7.88
N ALA A 780 -15.45 -25.59 -6.70
CA ALA A 780 -15.41 -24.86 -5.43
C ALA A 780 -14.05 -24.22 -5.01
N PRO A 781 -12.92 -24.30 -5.76
CA PRO A 781 -11.73 -23.52 -5.39
C PRO A 781 -11.97 -22.02 -5.47
N PHE A 782 -12.86 -21.61 -6.37
CA PHE A 782 -13.18 -20.22 -6.67
C PHE A 782 -14.04 -19.60 -5.57
N VAL A 783 -13.56 -18.49 -5.00
CA VAL A 783 -14.28 -17.68 -4.01
C VAL A 783 -14.18 -16.20 -4.36
N VAL A 784 -15.21 -15.44 -4.02
CA VAL A 784 -15.18 -13.97 -4.08
C VAL A 784 -14.81 -13.43 -2.70
N LEU A 785 -13.65 -12.79 -2.62
CA LEU A 785 -13.19 -12.04 -1.46
C LEU A 785 -13.63 -10.57 -1.61
N GLY A 786 -14.10 -9.94 -0.54
CA GLY A 786 -14.70 -8.60 -0.54
C GLY A 786 -16.23 -8.60 -0.59
N ASP A 787 -16.83 -7.48 -0.99
CA ASP A 787 -18.29 -7.28 -0.93
C ASP A 787 -19.06 -8.25 -1.83
N GLY A 788 -18.58 -8.45 -3.06
CA GLY A 788 -19.21 -9.33 -4.05
C GLY A 788 -20.60 -8.87 -4.52
N GLY A 789 -21.08 -7.70 -4.08
CA GLY A 789 -22.27 -7.00 -4.53
C GLY A 789 -22.13 -6.45 -5.95
N PRO A 790 -23.24 -6.05 -6.61
CA PRO A 790 -23.15 -5.27 -7.83
C PRO A 790 -22.48 -3.92 -7.52
N ALA A 791 -21.45 -3.57 -8.29
CA ALA A 791 -20.80 -2.27 -8.14
C ALA A 791 -21.82 -1.14 -8.38
N VAL A 792 -21.85 -0.15 -7.47
CA VAL A 792 -22.64 1.07 -7.65
C VAL A 792 -22.15 1.74 -8.93
N ARG A 793 -23.01 1.85 -9.96
CA ARG A 793 -22.69 2.59 -11.17
C ARG A 793 -22.78 4.08 -10.86
N ALA A 794 -21.66 4.79 -10.99
CA ALA A 794 -21.73 6.24 -11.15
C ALA A 794 -22.25 6.53 -12.57
N ALA A 795 -22.99 7.62 -12.74
CA ALA A 795 -23.17 8.18 -14.07
C ALA A 795 -21.75 8.40 -14.65
N PRO A 796 -21.46 7.92 -15.88
CA PRO A 796 -20.16 8.18 -16.47
C PRO A 796 -19.95 9.70 -16.47
N PRO A 797 -18.87 10.21 -15.85
CA PRO A 797 -18.52 11.61 -16.01
C PRO A 797 -18.33 11.87 -17.50
N ALA A 798 -18.52 13.13 -17.93
CA ALA A 798 -18.07 13.53 -19.25
C ALA A 798 -16.59 13.14 -19.36
N LYS A 799 -16.25 12.28 -20.35
CA LYS A 799 -14.91 11.71 -20.51
C LYS A 799 -13.87 12.83 -20.55
N SER A 800 -13.16 13.04 -19.44
CA SER A 800 -12.10 14.04 -19.34
C SER A 800 -10.88 13.62 -20.16
N LEU A 801 -10.64 12.30 -20.30
CA LEU A 801 -9.69 11.73 -21.24
C LEU A 801 -10.44 11.10 -22.43
N ARG A 802 -10.13 11.57 -23.63
CA ARG A 802 -10.75 11.11 -24.89
C ARG A 802 -9.95 10.03 -25.59
N ALA A 803 -8.64 10.17 -25.62
CA ALA A 803 -7.72 9.25 -26.31
C ALA A 803 -6.30 9.38 -25.74
N VAL A 804 -5.49 8.33 -25.92
CA VAL A 804 -4.05 8.32 -25.68
C VAL A 804 -3.35 7.81 -26.93
N GLU A 805 -2.41 8.59 -27.46
CA GLU A 805 -1.55 8.21 -28.58
C GLU A 805 -0.16 7.87 -28.06
N VAL A 806 0.24 6.60 -28.15
CA VAL A 806 1.62 6.19 -27.84
C VAL A 806 2.47 6.29 -29.11
N LEU A 807 3.54 7.07 -29.07
CA LEU A 807 4.36 7.46 -30.24
C LEU A 807 5.61 6.59 -30.42
N THR A 808 6.04 5.91 -29.37
CA THR A 808 7.25 5.06 -29.35
C THR A 808 6.94 3.67 -28.78
N ARG A 809 7.73 2.68 -29.19
CA ARG A 809 7.64 1.29 -28.71
C ARG A 809 8.54 1.05 -27.51
N ALA A 810 9.69 1.72 -27.40
CA ALA A 810 10.64 1.51 -26.32
C ALA A 810 11.31 2.82 -25.89
N GLY A 811 10.93 3.30 -24.69
CA GLY A 811 11.44 4.55 -24.14
C GLY A 811 10.89 5.80 -24.86
N GLY A 812 11.20 6.98 -24.34
CA GLY A 812 10.84 8.26 -24.94
C GLY A 812 9.90 9.12 -24.10
N GLU A 813 9.81 10.38 -24.49
CA GLU A 813 9.03 11.43 -23.82
C GLU A 813 8.69 12.53 -24.83
N VAL A 814 7.45 13.00 -24.87
CA VAL A 814 7.06 14.20 -25.62
C VAL A 814 7.52 15.43 -24.87
N LEU A 815 8.44 16.20 -25.46
CA LEU A 815 9.05 17.38 -24.82
C LEU A 815 8.34 18.68 -25.17
N ASP A 816 7.61 18.70 -26.29
CA ASP A 816 6.90 19.87 -26.80
C ASP A 816 5.69 19.42 -27.64
N ILE A 817 4.58 20.14 -27.50
CA ILE A 817 3.33 19.89 -28.22
C ILE A 817 2.64 21.22 -28.52
N GLU A 818 2.20 21.41 -29.76
CA GLU A 818 1.54 22.63 -30.19
C GLU A 818 0.52 22.35 -31.28
N ARG A 819 -0.61 23.06 -31.23
CA ARG A 819 -1.57 23.08 -32.35
C ARG A 819 -1.14 24.09 -33.40
N THR A 820 -0.94 23.59 -34.61
CA THR A 820 -0.62 24.40 -35.78
C THR A 820 -1.85 24.64 -36.65
N SER A 821 -1.69 25.44 -37.69
CA SER A 821 -2.70 25.59 -38.74
C SER A 821 -2.99 24.28 -39.50
N ALA A 822 -2.02 23.35 -39.56
CA ALA A 822 -2.08 22.11 -40.31
C ALA A 822 -2.43 20.87 -39.47
N GLY A 823 -2.36 20.95 -38.13
CA GLY A 823 -2.57 19.80 -37.27
C GLY A 823 -2.00 19.95 -35.86
N VAL A 824 -1.57 18.85 -35.26
CA VAL A 824 -0.86 18.80 -33.98
C VAL A 824 0.61 18.47 -34.26
N ALA A 825 1.50 19.39 -33.91
CA ALA A 825 2.94 19.17 -33.98
C ALA A 825 3.45 18.67 -32.63
N THR A 826 4.27 17.63 -32.65
CA THR A 826 4.88 17.04 -31.45
C THR A 826 6.36 16.82 -31.65
N GLN A 827 7.16 17.23 -30.67
CA GLN A 827 8.56 16.85 -30.57
C GLN A 827 8.75 15.87 -29.41
N PHE A 828 9.46 14.77 -29.67
CA PHE A 828 9.65 13.73 -28.66
C PHE A 828 11.01 13.04 -28.78
N ILE A 829 11.42 12.40 -27.69
CA ILE A 829 12.55 11.47 -27.66
C ILE A 829 12.10 10.19 -28.36
N SER A 830 12.82 9.80 -29.42
CA SER A 830 12.50 8.64 -30.26
C SER A 830 12.85 7.29 -29.59
N ASP A 831 12.42 6.20 -30.24
CA ASP A 831 12.77 4.83 -29.84
C ASP A 831 14.27 4.65 -29.63
N ALA A 832 14.63 3.89 -28.59
CA ALA A 832 16.02 3.48 -28.38
C ALA A 832 16.53 2.61 -29.55
N ASP A 833 17.79 2.81 -29.94
CA ASP A 833 18.49 1.86 -30.82
C ASP A 833 18.87 0.57 -30.08
N VAL A 834 19.44 -0.41 -30.79
CA VAL A 834 19.89 -1.69 -30.21
C VAL A 834 20.96 -1.56 -29.12
N ARG A 835 21.52 -0.37 -28.92
CA ARG A 835 22.49 -0.04 -27.86
C ARG A 835 21.86 0.83 -26.76
N GLY A 836 20.54 1.01 -26.76
CA GLY A 836 19.82 1.83 -25.78
C GLY A 836 19.91 3.35 -26.03
N ARG A 837 20.40 3.82 -27.19
CA ARG A 837 20.55 5.25 -27.45
C ARG A 837 19.29 5.83 -28.08
N HIS A 838 18.81 6.93 -27.54
CA HIS A 838 17.66 7.66 -28.06
C HIS A 838 18.06 8.79 -29.02
N GLY A 839 17.30 8.97 -30.09
CA GLY A 839 17.34 10.15 -30.96
C GLY A 839 16.20 11.14 -30.71
N ALA A 840 16.04 12.14 -31.55
CA ALA A 840 14.91 13.06 -31.58
C ALA A 840 13.92 12.70 -32.68
N ALA A 841 12.63 12.98 -32.47
CA ALA A 841 11.62 12.88 -33.50
C ALA A 841 10.69 14.09 -33.50
N VAL A 842 10.25 14.48 -34.69
CA VAL A 842 9.24 15.52 -34.91
C VAL A 842 8.14 14.93 -35.77
N ARG A 843 6.89 15.12 -35.36
CA ARG A 843 5.71 14.62 -36.06
C ARG A 843 4.69 15.73 -36.21
N LEU A 844 3.97 15.71 -37.33
CA LEU A 844 2.71 16.42 -37.51
C LEU A 844 1.60 15.39 -37.73
N ALA A 845 0.49 15.56 -37.02
CA ALA A 845 -0.68 14.70 -37.12
C ALA A 845 -1.98 15.50 -37.27
N THR A 846 -3.05 14.86 -37.74
CA THR A 846 -4.40 15.45 -37.67
C THR A 846 -4.85 15.60 -36.21
N ALA A 847 -5.97 16.28 -35.99
CA ALA A 847 -6.54 16.42 -34.64
C ALA A 847 -6.94 15.07 -34.01
N GLU A 848 -7.20 14.07 -34.84
CA GLU A 848 -7.56 12.69 -34.48
C GLU A 848 -6.34 11.76 -34.35
N GLY A 849 -5.12 12.29 -34.51
CA GLY A 849 -3.89 11.50 -34.36
C GLY A 849 -3.43 10.74 -35.61
N ALA A 850 -4.05 10.99 -36.78
CA ALA A 850 -3.53 10.40 -38.01
C ALA A 850 -2.23 11.12 -38.40
N GLU A 851 -1.12 10.38 -38.47
CA GLU A 851 0.18 10.96 -38.83
C GLU A 851 0.15 11.52 -40.27
N ILE A 852 0.50 12.80 -40.42
CA ILE A 852 0.65 13.48 -41.72
C ILE A 852 2.09 13.27 -42.20
N TRP A 853 3.06 13.53 -41.32
CA TRP A 853 4.47 13.22 -41.56
C TRP A 853 5.22 13.07 -40.22
N ARG A 854 6.34 12.35 -40.28
CA ARG A 854 7.27 12.16 -39.17
C ARG A 854 8.71 12.18 -39.67
N GLN A 855 9.58 12.85 -38.93
CA GLN A 855 11.02 12.86 -39.14
C GLN A 855 11.72 12.38 -37.86
N ASP A 856 12.50 11.30 -37.98
CA ASP A 856 13.35 10.80 -36.90
C ASP A 856 14.83 11.18 -37.18
N ASP A 857 15.47 11.86 -36.22
CA ASP A 857 16.91 12.12 -36.19
C ASP A 857 17.58 11.25 -35.13
N ARG A 858 18.21 10.16 -35.58
CA ARG A 858 18.92 9.23 -34.70
C ARG A 858 20.26 9.75 -34.17
N ALA A 859 20.81 10.82 -34.75
CA ALA A 859 22.11 11.36 -34.38
C ALA A 859 22.00 12.58 -33.44
N GLY A 860 20.84 13.22 -33.39
CA GLY A 860 20.53 14.34 -32.50
C GLY A 860 19.60 13.95 -31.35
N GLY A 861 19.71 14.66 -30.23
CA GLY A 861 18.77 14.57 -29.11
C GLY A 861 17.76 15.72 -29.12
N ALA A 862 16.62 15.52 -28.47
CA ALA A 862 15.51 16.48 -28.42
C ALA A 862 15.68 17.51 -27.26
N SER A 863 15.01 18.65 -27.35
CA SER A 863 14.94 19.66 -26.27
C SER A 863 13.50 20.19 -26.12
N ARG A 864 13.22 21.02 -25.09
CA ARG A 864 11.89 21.60 -24.84
C ARG A 864 11.68 22.94 -25.58
N PHE A 865 12.02 22.97 -26.86
CA PHE A 865 11.87 24.19 -27.67
C PHE A 865 11.24 23.86 -29.01
N GLY A 866 10.01 24.32 -29.21
CA GLY A 866 9.33 24.33 -30.48
C GLY A 866 8.52 25.62 -30.62
N VAL A 867 8.61 26.27 -31.79
CA VAL A 867 7.79 27.45 -32.13
C VAL A 867 7.43 27.43 -33.62
N GLU A 868 6.25 27.92 -33.98
CA GLU A 868 5.86 28.16 -35.37
C GLU A 868 6.11 29.63 -35.74
N LEU A 869 6.86 29.87 -36.80
CA LEU A 869 7.12 31.20 -37.37
C LEU A 869 6.78 31.17 -38.86
N ASP A 870 5.72 31.88 -39.27
CA ASP A 870 5.30 32.05 -40.67
C ASP A 870 5.24 30.73 -41.47
N GLY A 871 4.55 29.72 -40.90
CA GLY A 871 4.37 28.40 -41.53
C GLY A 871 5.57 27.46 -41.44
N ARG A 872 6.68 27.88 -40.82
CA ARG A 872 7.84 27.01 -40.51
C ARG A 872 7.86 26.64 -39.05
N ARG A 873 8.10 25.36 -38.76
CA ARG A 873 8.28 24.86 -37.40
C ARG A 873 9.76 24.86 -37.05
N LEU A 874 10.17 25.65 -36.08
CA LEU A 874 11.52 25.64 -35.53
C LEU A 874 11.54 24.71 -34.32
N VAL A 875 12.48 23.77 -34.30
CA VAL A 875 12.58 22.73 -33.28
C VAL A 875 14.01 22.66 -32.76
N GLY A 876 14.17 22.74 -31.44
CA GLY A 876 15.47 22.72 -30.77
C GLY A 876 15.90 21.31 -30.39
N GLY A 877 17.20 21.06 -30.41
CA GLY A 877 17.81 19.82 -29.97
C GLY A 877 19.29 19.99 -29.68
N TYR A 878 20.02 18.87 -29.65
CA TYR A 878 21.47 18.88 -29.49
C TYR A 878 22.11 17.77 -30.31
N ARG A 879 23.40 17.90 -30.63
CA ARG A 879 24.16 16.88 -31.34
C ARG A 879 25.59 16.81 -30.83
N LEU A 880 26.23 15.65 -30.94
CA LEU A 880 27.65 15.53 -30.67
C LEU A 880 28.45 16.28 -31.75
N GLY A 881 29.14 17.34 -31.34
CA GLY A 881 30.00 18.13 -32.20
C GLY A 881 31.36 17.47 -32.45
N PRO A 882 32.18 18.03 -33.37
CA PRO A 882 33.47 17.46 -33.77
C PRO A 882 34.49 17.30 -32.62
N ALA A 883 34.38 18.16 -31.60
CA ALA A 883 35.23 18.11 -30.40
C ALA A 883 34.77 17.08 -29.35
N GLY A 884 33.79 16.23 -29.68
CA GLY A 884 33.23 15.25 -28.76
C GLY A 884 32.35 15.85 -27.65
N ARG A 885 31.90 17.10 -27.82
CA ARG A 885 31.01 17.86 -26.93
C ARG A 885 29.63 18.02 -27.54
N TYR A 886 28.59 18.02 -26.72
CA TYR A 886 27.24 18.31 -27.19
C TYR A 886 27.07 19.80 -27.50
N VAL A 887 26.52 20.09 -28.67
CA VAL A 887 26.21 21.46 -29.13
C VAL A 887 24.72 21.59 -29.42
N PRO A 888 24.11 22.77 -29.17
CA PRO A 888 22.71 23.00 -29.46
C PRO A 888 22.49 23.06 -30.98
N VAL A 889 21.34 22.56 -31.41
CA VAL A 889 20.90 22.57 -32.80
C VAL A 889 19.47 23.09 -32.85
N VAL A 890 19.14 23.94 -33.83
CA VAL A 890 17.75 24.27 -34.17
C VAL A 890 17.52 23.85 -35.61
N GLN A 891 16.43 23.15 -35.88
CA GLN A 891 16.02 22.72 -37.21
C GLN A 891 14.72 23.42 -37.58
N ALA A 892 14.64 23.93 -38.81
CA ALA A 892 13.40 24.45 -39.37
C ALA A 892 12.77 23.38 -40.27
N TYR A 893 11.48 23.11 -40.06
CA TYR A 893 10.70 22.16 -40.83
C TYR A 893 9.65 22.88 -41.66
N GLU A 894 9.53 22.49 -42.93
CA GLU A 894 8.53 22.97 -43.88
C GLU A 894 7.97 21.76 -44.64
N ASN A 895 6.67 21.49 -44.50
CA ASN A 895 6.00 20.31 -45.10
C ASN A 895 6.70 18.96 -44.83
N GLY A 896 7.24 18.80 -43.61
CA GLY A 896 7.92 17.58 -43.17
C GLY A 896 9.38 17.43 -43.61
N ALA A 897 9.88 18.34 -44.47
CA ALA A 897 11.29 18.38 -44.84
C ALA A 897 12.06 19.38 -43.95
N VAL A 898 13.33 19.08 -43.67
CA VAL A 898 14.24 20.01 -43.00
C VAL A 898 14.61 21.12 -43.99
N ALA A 899 14.05 22.31 -43.80
CA ALA A 899 14.29 23.50 -44.61
C ALA A 899 15.59 24.23 -44.24
N GLY A 900 16.10 24.00 -43.02
CA GLY A 900 17.35 24.57 -42.57
C GLY A 900 17.77 24.06 -41.19
N SER A 901 19.04 24.28 -40.83
CA SER A 901 19.54 23.99 -39.49
C SER A 901 20.55 25.03 -39.04
N TRP A 902 20.40 25.50 -37.81
CA TRP A 902 21.41 26.25 -37.07
C TRP A 902 22.10 25.32 -36.09
N GLN A 903 23.42 25.45 -36.00
CA GLN A 903 24.23 24.80 -34.98
C GLN A 903 24.95 25.89 -34.20
N GLY A 904 25.03 25.75 -32.88
CA GLY A 904 25.75 26.68 -32.00
C GLY A 904 27.28 26.60 -32.15
N VAL A 905 27.79 26.75 -33.37
CA VAL A 905 29.23 26.69 -33.70
C VAL A 905 29.94 27.83 -32.97
N GLY A 906 30.81 27.48 -32.01
CA GLY A 906 31.50 28.43 -31.11
C GLY A 906 31.21 28.20 -29.62
N LEU A 907 30.12 27.49 -29.30
CA LEU A 907 29.79 27.03 -27.94
C LEU A 907 30.42 25.65 -27.61
N ALA A 908 31.32 25.16 -28.47
CA ALA A 908 31.84 23.79 -28.47
C ALA A 908 32.95 23.50 -27.42
N LYS A 909 33.19 24.41 -26.46
CA LYS A 909 34.22 24.22 -25.42
C LYS A 909 33.73 23.36 -24.25
N VAL A 910 32.43 23.35 -24.00
CA VAL A 910 31.73 22.57 -22.96
C VAL A 910 30.41 22.04 -23.54
N ASP A 911 29.74 21.11 -22.85
CA ASP A 911 28.45 20.61 -23.32
C ASP A 911 27.38 21.71 -23.17
N ALA A 912 26.67 22.05 -24.25
CA ALA A 912 25.69 23.15 -24.26
C ALA A 912 24.34 22.70 -24.83
N PHE A 913 23.25 23.14 -24.19
CA PHE A 913 21.89 22.69 -24.48
C PHE A 913 20.91 23.87 -24.51
N ILE A 914 19.87 23.77 -25.33
CA ILE A 914 18.74 24.70 -25.30
C ILE A 914 17.92 24.36 -24.05
N LEU A 915 17.82 25.31 -23.12
CA LEU A 915 17.11 25.14 -21.84
C LEU A 915 15.69 25.71 -21.89
N GLY A 916 15.44 26.69 -22.76
CA GLY A 916 14.11 27.26 -22.98
C GLY A 916 14.10 28.24 -24.16
N GLY A 917 12.91 28.63 -24.59
CA GLY A 917 12.73 29.64 -25.63
C GLY A 917 11.26 29.99 -25.83
N SER A 918 11.01 31.07 -26.55
CA SER A 918 9.66 31.58 -26.80
C SER A 918 9.62 32.44 -28.06
N ALA A 919 8.46 32.55 -28.70
CA ALA A 919 8.24 33.49 -29.80
C ALA A 919 8.11 34.93 -29.24
N VAL A 920 8.67 35.93 -29.91
CA VAL A 920 8.74 37.33 -29.40
C VAL A 920 7.85 38.30 -30.17
N GLY A 921 6.92 37.79 -30.98
CA GLY A 921 6.10 38.57 -31.92
C GLY A 921 6.87 38.95 -33.19
N GLY A 922 6.21 38.90 -34.35
CA GLY A 922 6.88 38.97 -35.66
C GLY A 922 7.51 37.64 -36.09
N ASP A 923 8.43 37.68 -37.07
CA ASP A 923 9.12 36.52 -37.68
C ASP A 923 10.31 35.99 -36.84
N ALA A 924 10.28 36.17 -35.51
CA ALA A 924 11.41 35.91 -34.61
C ALA A 924 11.04 35.19 -33.30
N ALA A 925 11.98 34.42 -32.79
CA ALA A 925 11.94 33.71 -31.51
C ALA A 925 13.23 33.95 -30.71
N VAL A 926 13.19 33.79 -29.40
CA VAL A 926 14.38 33.81 -28.54
C VAL A 926 14.62 32.45 -27.91
N ILE A 927 15.89 32.07 -27.80
CA ILE A 927 16.32 30.84 -27.14
C ILE A 927 17.38 31.14 -26.07
N ALA A 928 17.32 30.37 -24.99
CA ALA A 928 18.29 30.33 -23.90
C ALA A 928 19.13 29.06 -24.03
N VAL A 929 20.43 29.21 -24.21
CA VAL A 929 21.40 28.12 -24.34
C VAL A 929 22.31 28.11 -23.13
N GLY A 930 22.23 27.06 -22.32
CA GLY A 930 23.05 26.89 -21.13
C GLY A 930 24.27 26.02 -21.38
N GLU A 931 25.43 26.46 -20.89
CA GLU A 931 26.64 25.66 -20.78
C GLU A 931 26.58 24.78 -19.51
N LEU A 932 26.55 23.45 -19.69
CA LEU A 932 26.52 22.45 -18.62
C LEU A 932 27.87 21.72 -18.57
N ASN A 933 28.67 21.94 -17.53
CA ASN A 933 29.95 21.25 -17.37
C ASN A 933 29.74 19.79 -16.91
N LEU A 934 29.46 18.88 -17.86
CA LEU A 934 29.13 17.48 -17.58
C LEU A 934 30.36 16.56 -17.43
N ARG A 935 31.55 16.93 -17.92
CA ARG A 935 32.73 16.02 -17.93
C ARG A 935 34.01 16.56 -17.28
N ASP A 936 34.24 17.87 -17.20
CA ASP A 936 35.57 18.45 -16.88
C ASP A 936 35.59 19.18 -15.53
N ALA A 937 35.40 18.46 -14.43
CA ALA A 937 35.34 18.97 -13.04
C ALA A 937 34.03 19.69 -12.68
N PRO A 938 33.06 18.97 -12.05
CA PRO A 938 31.80 19.55 -11.56
C PRO A 938 31.96 20.68 -10.54
N GLU A 939 33.11 20.74 -9.86
CA GLU A 939 33.36 21.62 -8.71
C GLU A 939 33.91 23.00 -9.08
N ALA A 940 34.32 23.22 -10.33
CA ALA A 940 34.89 24.50 -10.77
C ALA A 940 33.86 25.64 -10.84
N GLY A 941 32.56 25.31 -10.96
CA GLY A 941 31.45 26.27 -10.97
C GLY A 941 31.46 27.27 -12.15
N GLY A 942 30.28 27.78 -12.50
CA GLY A 942 30.11 28.80 -13.54
C GLY A 942 29.55 28.23 -14.85
N GLY A 943 28.21 28.14 -14.93
CA GLY A 943 27.50 27.96 -16.20
C GLY A 943 27.17 29.32 -16.83
N ARG A 944 27.40 29.47 -18.13
CA ARG A 944 26.94 30.63 -18.90
C ARG A 944 25.61 30.32 -19.55
N LEU A 945 24.68 31.27 -19.49
CA LEU A 945 23.40 31.22 -20.21
C LEU A 945 23.43 32.25 -21.33
N HIS A 946 23.55 31.79 -22.56
CA HIS A 946 23.57 32.61 -23.76
C HIS A 946 22.15 32.77 -24.30
N VAL A 947 21.71 34.01 -24.52
CA VAL A 947 20.40 34.30 -25.11
C VAL A 947 20.58 34.76 -26.55
N PHE A 948 19.90 34.08 -27.48
CA PHE A 948 19.92 34.39 -28.92
C PHE A 948 18.53 34.74 -29.41
N GLU A 949 18.45 35.68 -30.34
CA GLU A 949 17.31 35.86 -31.22
C GLU A 949 17.50 35.02 -32.49
N LEU A 950 16.46 34.33 -32.93
CA LEU A 950 16.40 33.50 -34.12
C LEU A 950 15.28 34.00 -35.02
N THR A 951 15.61 34.22 -36.29
CA THR A 951 14.61 34.48 -37.33
C THR A 951 14.12 33.17 -37.97
N LYS A 952 13.05 33.22 -38.76
CA LYS A 952 12.59 32.06 -39.58
C LYS A 952 13.64 31.49 -40.55
N ALA A 953 14.67 32.27 -40.88
CA ALA A 953 15.81 31.84 -41.70
C ALA A 953 16.92 31.17 -40.86
N LEU A 954 16.69 30.98 -39.56
CA LEU A 954 17.66 30.47 -38.58
C LEU A 954 18.92 31.34 -38.46
N ALA A 955 18.81 32.64 -38.78
CA ALA A 955 19.86 33.60 -38.46
C ALA A 955 19.82 33.86 -36.94
N ALA A 956 20.85 33.38 -36.24
CA ALA A 956 21.00 33.53 -34.80
C ALA A 956 21.82 34.77 -34.44
N GLN A 957 21.21 35.74 -33.79
CA GLN A 957 21.88 36.93 -33.26
C GLN A 957 22.03 36.81 -31.74
N PRO A 958 23.25 36.85 -31.19
CA PRO A 958 23.44 36.87 -29.74
C PRO A 958 22.89 38.20 -29.19
N LEU A 959 22.00 38.12 -28.20
CA LEU A 959 21.46 39.29 -27.50
C LEU A 959 22.34 39.64 -26.30
N PHE A 960 22.55 38.67 -25.40
CA PHE A 960 23.38 38.84 -24.20
C PHE A 960 23.75 37.48 -23.58
N THR A 961 24.61 37.50 -22.57
CA THR A 961 24.98 36.32 -21.78
C THR A 961 24.82 36.63 -20.30
N VAL A 962 24.26 35.69 -19.55
CA VAL A 962 24.16 35.73 -18.09
C VAL A 962 25.19 34.76 -17.51
N GLU A 963 25.99 35.24 -16.56
CA GLU A 963 26.94 34.41 -15.82
C GLU A 963 26.30 33.93 -14.53
N ALA A 964 26.18 32.61 -14.36
CA ALA A 964 25.75 32.05 -13.09
C ALA A 964 26.81 32.30 -12.01
N PRO A 965 26.44 32.46 -10.72
CA PRO A 965 27.40 32.69 -9.67
C PRO A 965 28.47 31.57 -9.57
N PRO A 966 29.73 31.89 -9.24
CA PRO A 966 30.80 30.90 -9.07
C PRO A 966 30.44 29.82 -8.05
N GLY A 967 30.73 28.56 -8.36
CA GLY A 967 30.41 27.40 -7.51
C GLY A 967 28.99 26.83 -7.69
N PHE A 968 28.14 27.44 -8.53
CA PHE A 968 26.78 26.95 -8.78
C PHE A 968 26.67 26.26 -10.14
N LYS A 969 25.87 25.19 -10.19
CA LYS A 969 25.56 24.43 -11.41
C LYS A 969 24.18 24.81 -11.94
N LEU A 970 24.13 25.29 -13.19
CA LEU A 970 22.88 25.60 -13.90
C LEU A 970 22.09 24.30 -14.14
N SER A 971 20.78 24.31 -13.87
CA SER A 971 19.90 23.16 -14.12
C SER A 971 18.83 23.44 -15.16
N ASP A 972 18.18 24.60 -15.09
CA ASP A 972 17.05 24.98 -15.93
C ASP A 972 17.07 26.49 -16.20
N ALA A 973 16.44 26.92 -17.29
CA ALA A 973 16.24 28.33 -17.60
C ALA A 973 14.99 28.56 -18.48
N THR A 974 14.37 29.73 -18.36
CA THR A 974 13.30 30.16 -19.26
C THR A 974 13.56 31.58 -19.76
N VAL A 975 13.06 31.91 -20.94
CA VAL A 975 13.07 33.27 -21.49
C VAL A 975 11.67 33.56 -22.01
N THR A 976 10.98 34.51 -21.37
CA THR A 976 9.57 34.80 -21.64
C THR A 976 9.38 36.28 -21.98
N PRO A 977 8.69 36.61 -23.08
CA PRO A 977 8.34 38.00 -23.38
C PRO A 977 7.44 38.60 -22.29
N MET A 978 7.75 39.83 -21.90
CA MET A 978 6.97 40.64 -20.96
C MET A 978 6.82 42.05 -21.54
N GLY A 979 5.86 42.21 -22.45
CA GLY A 979 5.74 43.43 -23.25
C GLY A 979 6.93 43.59 -24.21
N GLY A 980 7.65 44.72 -24.14
CA GLY A 980 8.89 44.94 -24.92
C GLY A 980 10.15 44.38 -24.27
N ASP A 981 10.03 43.77 -23.09
CA ASP A 981 11.13 43.23 -22.29
C ASP A 981 11.14 41.70 -22.29
N LEU A 982 12.25 41.12 -21.83
CA LEU A 982 12.43 39.69 -21.65
C LEU A 982 12.62 39.40 -20.16
N LEU A 983 11.77 38.53 -19.60
CA LEU A 983 12.02 37.93 -18.30
C LEU A 983 12.85 36.67 -18.50
N VAL A 984 14.08 36.68 -17.99
CA VAL A 984 14.97 35.52 -17.97
C VAL A 984 14.93 34.90 -16.58
N THR A 985 14.65 33.61 -16.48
CA THR A 985 14.81 32.85 -15.25
C THR A 985 15.90 31.82 -15.40
N TYR A 986 16.72 31.61 -14.38
CA TYR A 986 17.69 30.53 -14.35
C TYR A 986 17.81 29.92 -12.96
N THR A 987 17.86 28.59 -12.89
CA THR A 987 17.84 27.81 -11.65
C THR A 987 19.17 27.09 -11.45
N THR A 988 19.62 27.00 -10.19
CA THR A 988 20.76 26.20 -9.76
C THR A 988 20.35 25.24 -8.64
N ASN A 989 20.99 24.06 -8.56
CA ASN A 989 20.56 22.96 -7.69
C ASN A 989 21.57 22.55 -6.58
N GLN A 990 22.63 23.33 -6.37
CA GLN A 990 23.71 23.01 -5.41
C GLN A 990 24.15 24.22 -4.57
N ALA A 991 23.22 25.12 -4.24
CA ALA A 991 23.53 26.27 -3.39
C ALA A 991 23.73 25.85 -1.93
N PRO A 992 24.75 26.31 -1.20
CA PRO A 992 24.78 26.12 0.26
C PRO A 992 23.58 26.81 0.93
N PRO A 993 22.91 26.18 1.93
CA PRO A 993 21.86 26.84 2.70
C PRO A 993 22.46 28.01 3.52
N LEU A 994 21.77 29.16 3.54
CA LEU A 994 22.22 30.35 4.27
C LEU A 994 22.03 30.20 5.79
N ASP A 995 20.90 29.64 6.21
CA ASP A 995 20.56 29.40 7.61
C ASP A 995 20.59 27.90 7.90
N ARG A 996 21.72 27.40 8.39
CA ARG A 996 21.78 26.03 8.93
C ARG A 996 21.17 26.03 10.33
N PRO A 997 20.20 25.15 10.64
CA PRO A 997 19.81 24.97 12.03
C PRO A 997 21.06 24.54 12.83
N PRO A 998 21.34 25.15 13.99
CA PRO A 998 22.47 24.74 14.82
C PRO A 998 22.30 23.25 15.13
N THR A 999 23.24 22.43 14.66
CA THR A 999 23.25 20.98 14.89
C THR A 999 23.94 20.75 16.23
N PRO A 1000 23.23 20.33 17.29
CA PRO A 1000 23.90 19.92 18.51
C PRO A 1000 24.80 18.72 18.18
N PRO A 1001 26.02 18.62 18.73
CA PRO A 1001 26.92 17.50 18.47
C PRO A 1001 26.33 16.13 18.88
N ASP A 1002 25.28 16.12 19.69
CA ASP A 1002 24.68 14.91 20.28
C ASP A 1002 23.22 14.64 19.79
N ASP A 1003 22.73 15.34 18.76
CA ASP A 1003 21.36 15.13 18.29
C ASP A 1003 21.29 14.07 17.19
N TYR A 1004 21.04 12.83 17.61
CA TYR A 1004 20.62 11.77 16.69
C TYR A 1004 19.38 12.25 15.88
N ASP A 1005 18.52 13.16 16.32
CA ASP A 1005 17.30 13.49 15.57
C ASP A 1005 17.45 14.63 14.52
N THR A 1006 18.60 15.29 14.38
CA THR A 1006 18.76 16.43 13.43
C THR A 1006 18.92 15.97 11.96
N PRO A 1007 18.10 16.49 11.01
CA PRO A 1007 18.29 16.25 9.58
C PRO A 1007 19.49 17.02 8.99
N TYR A 1008 20.25 16.40 8.10
CA TYR A 1008 21.36 17.04 7.38
C TYR A 1008 20.87 17.87 6.19
N CYS A 1009 21.27 19.15 6.11
CA CYS A 1009 20.93 20.05 5.00
C CYS A 1009 22.20 20.46 4.25
N LEU A 1010 22.44 19.87 3.07
CA LEU A 1010 23.67 20.10 2.30
C LEU A 1010 23.52 21.14 1.18
N THR A 1011 22.35 21.23 0.52
CA THR A 1011 22.12 22.13 -0.62
C THR A 1011 20.67 22.61 -0.75
N GLU A 1012 20.48 23.84 -1.25
CA GLU A 1012 19.21 24.44 -1.65
C GLU A 1012 19.15 24.67 -3.17
N ARG A 1013 17.93 24.83 -3.70
CA ARG A 1013 17.69 25.35 -5.06
C ARG A 1013 17.53 26.86 -5.03
N VAL A 1014 18.11 27.55 -6.01
CA VAL A 1014 18.01 29.00 -6.14
C VAL A 1014 17.66 29.35 -7.57
N THR A 1015 16.66 30.21 -7.73
CA THR A 1015 16.26 30.78 -9.02
C THR A 1015 16.47 32.29 -9.00
N TRP A 1016 17.09 32.80 -10.06
CA TRP A 1016 17.18 34.24 -10.31
C TRP A 1016 16.20 34.63 -11.40
N LEU A 1017 15.52 35.75 -11.20
CA LEU A 1017 14.67 36.43 -12.17
C LEU A 1017 15.42 37.67 -12.61
N GLU A 1018 15.69 37.83 -13.90
CA GLU A 1018 16.26 39.05 -14.47
C GLU A 1018 15.34 39.61 -15.56
N LEU A 1019 14.87 40.85 -15.35
CA LEU A 1019 14.18 41.60 -16.39
C LEU A 1019 15.22 42.30 -17.26
N ARG A 1020 15.18 42.00 -18.55
CA ARG A 1020 16.14 42.45 -19.56
C ARG A 1020 15.40 43.21 -20.65
N ASP A 1021 16.00 44.28 -21.16
CA ASP A 1021 15.47 44.96 -22.33
C ASP A 1021 15.47 44.02 -23.55
N GLY A 1022 14.33 43.88 -24.22
CA GLY A 1022 14.19 42.88 -25.29
C GLY A 1022 15.03 43.14 -26.55
N ARG A 1023 15.49 44.38 -26.75
CA ARG A 1023 16.33 44.76 -27.91
C ARG A 1023 17.81 44.84 -27.57
N THR A 1024 18.13 45.42 -26.42
CA THR A 1024 19.52 45.72 -26.03
C THR A 1024 20.12 44.70 -25.06
N GLY A 1025 19.30 43.86 -24.42
CA GLY A 1025 19.74 42.93 -23.38
C GLY A 1025 20.16 43.58 -22.06
N ALA A 1026 19.99 44.91 -21.94
CA ALA A 1026 20.34 45.66 -20.73
C ALA A 1026 19.50 45.19 -19.54
N ARG A 1027 20.14 44.94 -18.38
CA ARG A 1027 19.44 44.53 -17.16
C ARG A 1027 18.64 45.69 -16.58
N LYS A 1028 17.33 45.53 -16.46
CA LYS A 1028 16.41 46.49 -15.83
C LYS A 1028 16.19 46.19 -14.35
N ALA A 1029 16.03 44.91 -14.00
CA ALA A 1029 15.83 44.46 -12.63
C ALA A 1029 16.35 43.03 -12.43
N ALA A 1030 16.67 42.67 -11.19
CA ALA A 1030 17.01 41.30 -10.82
C ALA A 1030 16.47 40.95 -9.44
N ARG A 1031 16.10 39.69 -9.22
CA ARG A 1031 15.64 39.16 -7.92
C ARG A 1031 16.09 37.72 -7.74
N GLU A 1032 16.62 37.41 -6.56
CA GLU A 1032 16.92 36.04 -6.13
C GLU A 1032 15.72 35.45 -5.37
N ILE A 1033 15.41 34.18 -5.62
CA ILE A 1033 14.40 33.40 -4.89
C ILE A 1033 15.01 32.06 -4.51
N ARG A 1034 15.18 31.84 -3.20
CA ARG A 1034 15.66 30.58 -2.63
C ARG A 1034 14.53 29.57 -2.42
N GLY A 1035 14.88 28.28 -2.46
CA GLY A 1035 13.93 27.19 -2.36
C GLY A 1035 13.00 27.08 -3.57
N LEU A 1036 13.35 27.64 -4.73
CA LEU A 1036 12.52 27.60 -5.94
C LEU A 1036 13.33 27.08 -7.11
N GLY A 1037 12.77 26.14 -7.87
CA GLY A 1037 13.18 25.82 -9.23
C GLY A 1037 12.09 26.19 -10.22
N VAL A 1038 12.44 26.85 -11.31
CA VAL A 1038 11.51 27.24 -12.38
C VAL A 1038 11.91 26.52 -13.66
N VAL A 1039 10.96 25.80 -14.25
CA VAL A 1039 11.18 24.98 -15.46
C VAL A 1039 10.29 25.39 -16.63
N THR A 1040 9.22 26.15 -16.38
CA THR A 1040 8.31 26.68 -17.41
C THR A 1040 7.84 28.06 -17.03
N ALA A 1041 7.52 28.88 -18.03
CA ALA A 1041 6.98 30.21 -17.82
C ALA A 1041 5.98 30.58 -18.94
N LEU A 1042 4.98 31.39 -18.61
CA LEU A 1042 3.91 31.78 -19.52
C LEU A 1042 3.58 33.27 -19.34
N GLY A 1043 3.77 34.07 -20.39
CA GLY A 1043 3.35 35.47 -20.42
C GLY A 1043 1.83 35.61 -20.40
N GLN A 1044 1.32 36.63 -19.72
CA GLN A 1044 -0.09 36.96 -19.63
C GLN A 1044 -0.40 38.27 -20.36
N ALA A 1045 -1.65 38.42 -20.81
CA ALA A 1045 -2.09 39.63 -21.52
C ALA A 1045 -2.05 40.91 -20.65
N ASP A 1046 -2.05 40.77 -19.32
CA ASP A 1046 -1.96 41.89 -18.37
C ASP A 1046 -0.52 42.34 -18.10
N GLY A 1047 0.47 41.76 -18.78
CA GLY A 1047 1.89 42.07 -18.62
C GLY A 1047 2.57 41.36 -17.45
N THR A 1048 1.87 40.44 -16.76
CA THR A 1048 2.49 39.54 -15.80
C THR A 1048 3.05 38.28 -16.48
N VAL A 1049 3.95 37.57 -15.79
CA VAL A 1049 4.43 36.25 -16.22
C VAL A 1049 4.13 35.23 -15.13
N LEU A 1050 3.55 34.11 -15.50
CA LEU A 1050 3.38 32.96 -14.62
C LEU A 1050 4.64 32.10 -14.70
N LEU A 1051 5.19 31.74 -13.54
CA LEU A 1051 6.37 30.89 -13.39
C LEU A 1051 5.93 29.56 -12.77
N GLY A 1052 6.24 28.46 -13.44
CA GLY A 1052 5.94 27.10 -13.01
C GLY A 1052 7.21 26.31 -12.71
N GLY A 1053 7.19 25.58 -11.60
CA GLY A 1053 8.19 24.57 -11.27
C GLY A 1053 7.91 23.97 -9.90
N SER A 1054 8.91 23.93 -9.03
CA SER A 1054 8.80 23.34 -7.69
C SER A 1054 9.42 24.22 -6.60
N SER A 1055 8.72 24.31 -5.47
CA SER A 1055 9.21 24.91 -4.23
C SER A 1055 9.76 23.85 -3.28
N TRP A 1056 10.79 24.20 -2.52
CA TRP A 1056 11.53 23.32 -1.63
C TRP A 1056 11.70 24.03 -0.29
N ASP A 1057 11.55 23.27 0.79
CA ASP A 1057 11.92 23.76 2.12
C ASP A 1057 13.47 23.72 2.25
N ALA A 1058 14.09 24.56 3.09
CA ALA A 1058 15.56 24.73 3.18
C ALA A 1058 16.38 23.43 3.38
N CYS A 1059 15.71 22.39 3.88
CA CYS A 1059 16.26 21.04 4.11
C CYS A 1059 15.38 19.94 3.49
N GLY A 1060 14.40 20.32 2.67
CA GLY A 1060 13.42 19.41 2.09
C GLY A 1060 14.01 18.54 0.99
N GLN A 1061 13.59 17.27 0.94
CA GLN A 1061 14.01 16.31 -0.10
C GLN A 1061 12.99 16.21 -1.25
N GLU A 1062 11.86 16.91 -1.14
CA GLU A 1062 10.75 16.88 -2.11
C GLU A 1062 10.41 18.29 -2.61
N GLY A 1063 10.38 18.44 -3.93
CA GLY A 1063 9.81 19.62 -4.57
C GLY A 1063 8.29 19.57 -4.49
N ARG A 1064 7.66 20.74 -4.36
CA ARG A 1064 6.20 20.90 -4.40
C ARG A 1064 5.83 21.74 -5.61
N ALA A 1065 5.01 21.19 -6.50
CA ALA A 1065 4.54 21.88 -7.70
C ALA A 1065 4.01 23.26 -7.33
N THR A 1066 4.61 24.32 -7.88
CA THR A 1066 4.32 25.70 -7.49
C THR A 1066 4.13 26.57 -8.74
N VAL A 1067 3.10 27.41 -8.70
CA VAL A 1067 2.89 28.49 -9.67
C VAL A 1067 2.98 29.84 -8.98
N LEU A 1068 3.87 30.69 -9.45
CA LEU A 1068 4.02 32.08 -9.00
C LEU A 1068 3.65 33.03 -10.14
N SER A 1069 2.97 34.14 -9.83
CA SER A 1069 2.90 35.28 -10.75
C SER A 1069 4.02 36.26 -10.46
N ALA A 1070 4.72 36.74 -11.48
CA ALA A 1070 5.74 37.79 -11.42
C ALA A 1070 5.25 39.04 -12.17
N THR A 1071 5.30 40.20 -11.51
CA THR A 1071 5.00 41.50 -12.13
C THR A 1071 6.22 42.07 -12.86
N PRO A 1072 6.07 43.15 -13.66
CA PRO A 1072 7.21 43.88 -14.25
C PRO A 1072 8.19 44.47 -13.22
N ARG A 1073 7.80 44.57 -11.94
CA ARG A 1073 8.70 44.96 -10.84
C ARG A 1073 9.41 43.77 -10.17
N LEU A 1074 9.23 42.57 -10.73
CA LEU A 1074 9.68 41.30 -10.15
C LEU A 1074 9.06 41.01 -8.77
N GLU A 1075 7.88 41.57 -8.48
CA GLU A 1075 7.09 41.19 -7.30
C GLU A 1075 6.42 39.85 -7.57
N THR A 1076 6.62 38.87 -6.68
CA THR A 1076 6.11 37.51 -6.84
C THR A 1076 4.98 37.20 -5.88
N ARG A 1077 3.91 36.54 -6.36
CA ARG A 1077 2.80 36.03 -5.56
C ARG A 1077 2.57 34.56 -5.88
N ALA A 1078 2.47 33.70 -4.86
CA ALA A 1078 2.09 32.31 -5.05
C ALA A 1078 0.61 32.20 -5.39
N LEU A 1079 0.29 31.55 -6.52
CA LEU A 1079 -1.06 31.27 -6.96
C LEU A 1079 -1.49 29.84 -6.61
N TYR A 1080 -0.53 28.91 -6.65
CA TYR A 1080 -0.75 27.50 -6.37
C TYR A 1080 0.52 26.88 -5.77
N ARG A 1081 0.33 25.99 -4.78
CA ARG A 1081 1.35 25.09 -4.23
C ARG A 1081 0.68 23.75 -3.96
N ASP A 1082 1.27 22.67 -4.46
CA ASP A 1082 0.84 21.31 -4.13
C ASP A 1082 1.37 20.90 -2.76
N ASP A 1083 0.52 20.98 -1.74
CA ASP A 1083 0.88 20.56 -0.37
C ASP A 1083 0.63 19.07 -0.10
N SER A 1084 0.02 18.35 -1.05
CA SER A 1084 -0.24 16.92 -0.91
C SER A 1084 1.06 16.09 -0.91
N LEU A 1085 1.01 14.86 -0.41
CA LEU A 1085 2.19 14.01 -0.22
C LEU A 1085 2.86 13.61 -1.55
N GLY A 1086 4.19 13.45 -1.53
CA GLY A 1086 5.01 13.06 -2.69
C GLY A 1086 5.55 14.27 -3.46
N ALA A 1087 6.72 14.12 -4.07
CA ALA A 1087 7.32 15.19 -4.85
C ALA A 1087 6.44 15.55 -6.06
N SER A 1088 6.35 16.83 -6.37
CA SER A 1088 5.67 17.32 -7.56
C SER A 1088 6.39 18.51 -8.17
N ASP A 1089 6.26 18.66 -9.48
CA ASP A 1089 6.90 19.70 -10.25
C ASP A 1089 5.95 20.16 -11.36
N VAL A 1090 5.66 21.46 -11.47
CA VAL A 1090 4.91 21.99 -12.62
C VAL A 1090 5.80 21.90 -13.84
N ARG A 1091 5.32 21.27 -14.91
CA ARG A 1091 6.11 21.00 -16.11
C ARG A 1091 5.65 21.81 -17.31
N ALA A 1092 4.36 22.15 -17.36
CA ALA A 1092 3.79 22.95 -18.43
C ALA A 1092 2.74 23.94 -17.90
N LEU A 1093 2.70 25.11 -18.52
CA LEU A 1093 1.67 26.13 -18.36
C LEU A 1093 1.10 26.45 -19.74
N ALA A 1094 -0.21 26.37 -19.91
CA ALA A 1094 -0.88 26.68 -21.17
C ALA A 1094 -2.01 27.68 -20.97
N ALA A 1095 -2.14 28.66 -21.87
CA ALA A 1095 -3.22 29.62 -21.82
C ALA A 1095 -4.56 28.96 -22.22
N LEU A 1096 -5.60 29.21 -21.44
CA LEU A 1096 -6.98 28.80 -21.73
C LEU A 1096 -7.81 30.01 -22.18
N PRO A 1097 -8.87 29.78 -22.99
CA PRO A 1097 -9.80 30.81 -23.40
C PRO A 1097 -10.36 31.60 -22.22
N GLY A 1098 -10.46 32.91 -22.43
CA GLY A 1098 -10.95 33.83 -21.42
C GLY A 1098 -9.97 33.98 -20.26
N GLY A 1099 -8.66 34.11 -20.51
CA GLY A 1099 -7.67 34.51 -19.51
C GLY A 1099 -7.51 33.54 -18.33
N ARG A 1100 -7.86 32.26 -18.52
CA ARG A 1100 -7.59 31.20 -17.56
C ARG A 1100 -6.26 30.54 -17.91
N THR A 1101 -5.69 29.77 -16.99
CA THR A 1101 -4.44 29.04 -17.24
C THR A 1101 -4.61 27.58 -16.86
N PHE A 1102 -4.21 26.70 -17.77
CA PHE A 1102 -4.07 25.28 -17.50
C PHE A 1102 -2.66 25.00 -16.96
N VAL A 1103 -2.58 24.29 -15.84
CA VAL A 1103 -1.34 23.92 -15.16
C VAL A 1103 -1.22 22.40 -15.22
N ALA A 1104 -0.11 21.92 -15.79
CA ALA A 1104 0.23 20.51 -15.83
C ALA A 1104 1.50 20.27 -15.02
N ALA A 1105 1.44 19.34 -14.08
CA ALA A 1105 2.54 18.96 -13.21
C ALA A 1105 2.75 17.45 -13.25
N SER A 1106 3.98 17.00 -13.00
CA SER A 1106 4.26 15.60 -12.71
C SER A 1106 4.30 15.42 -11.21
N LYS A 1107 3.57 14.44 -10.69
CA LYS A 1107 3.50 14.11 -9.26
C LYS A 1107 3.94 12.69 -9.04
N GLU A 1108 4.86 12.48 -8.11
CA GLU A 1108 5.33 11.15 -7.72
C GLU A 1108 4.21 10.35 -7.02
N ASN A 1109 3.92 9.14 -7.52
CA ASN A 1109 2.88 8.24 -7.00
C ASN A 1109 3.35 7.51 -5.74
N VAL A 1110 4.57 6.99 -5.81
CA VAL A 1110 5.23 6.26 -4.75
C VAL A 1110 6.42 7.09 -4.35
N VAL A 1111 6.45 7.53 -3.11
CA VAL A 1111 7.66 8.12 -2.53
C VAL A 1111 8.82 7.14 -2.73
N THR A 1112 9.70 7.46 -3.64
CA THR A 1112 10.83 6.62 -3.98
C THR A 1112 11.91 6.83 -2.92
N LEU A 1113 12.36 5.74 -2.32
CA LEU A 1113 13.42 5.80 -1.33
C LEU A 1113 14.72 6.20 -2.04
N ARG A 1114 15.23 7.37 -1.68
CA ARG A 1114 16.55 7.81 -2.08
C ARG A 1114 17.50 7.34 -0.99
N ARG A 1115 18.25 6.26 -1.21
CA ARG A 1115 19.39 5.97 -0.34
C ARG A 1115 20.39 7.10 -0.52
N PRO A 1116 20.71 7.89 0.51
CA PRO A 1116 21.82 8.83 0.43
C PRO A 1116 23.11 8.01 0.28
N ASP A 1117 23.86 8.24 -0.79
CA ASP A 1117 25.20 7.67 -0.92
C ASP A 1117 26.16 8.51 -0.08
N VAL A 1118 26.33 8.09 1.18
CA VAL A 1118 27.17 8.78 2.17
C VAL A 1118 28.66 8.72 1.80
N ALA A 1119 29.10 7.75 1.00
CA ALA A 1119 30.47 7.66 0.51
C ALA A 1119 30.72 8.59 -0.70
N ALA A 1120 29.72 8.75 -1.58
CA ALA A 1120 29.74 9.73 -2.67
C ALA A 1120 29.48 11.18 -2.20
N ALA A 1121 28.84 11.37 -1.04
CA ALA A 1121 28.72 12.67 -0.38
C ALA A 1121 30.10 13.34 -0.12
N ALA A 1122 31.15 12.54 -0.01
CA ALA A 1122 32.52 13.03 0.13
C ALA A 1122 33.26 13.26 -1.20
N ARG A 1123 32.74 12.80 -2.35
CA ARG A 1123 33.45 12.77 -3.65
C ARG A 1123 32.60 13.09 -4.89
N ALA A 1124 31.63 13.99 -4.73
CA ALA A 1124 30.69 14.47 -5.75
C ALA A 1124 29.49 13.55 -6.02
N ASN A 1125 28.31 14.11 -5.71
CA ASN A 1125 26.94 13.59 -5.86
C ASN A 1125 26.41 12.68 -4.72
N PRO A 1126 26.05 13.25 -3.56
CA PRO A 1126 25.37 12.55 -2.45
C PRO A 1126 23.99 11.96 -2.77
N TYR A 1127 23.46 12.21 -3.98
CA TYR A 1127 22.12 11.82 -4.40
C TYR A 1127 22.13 10.81 -5.55
N ALA A 1128 23.14 9.92 -5.62
CA ALA A 1128 23.05 8.76 -6.49
C ALA A 1128 21.91 7.84 -6.00
N VAL A 1129 20.70 8.14 -6.49
CA VAL A 1129 19.50 7.33 -6.31
C VAL A 1129 19.76 6.02 -7.03
N LEU A 1130 19.73 4.89 -6.32
CA LEU A 1130 19.41 3.63 -6.98
C LEU A 1130 18.01 3.82 -7.56
N PRO A 1131 17.83 3.86 -8.89
CA PRO A 1131 16.52 4.03 -9.47
C PRO A 1131 15.70 2.78 -9.11
N PHE A 1132 14.89 2.87 -8.07
CA PHE A 1132 13.55 2.34 -8.22
C PHE A 1132 12.88 3.25 -9.24
N THR A 1133 12.23 2.67 -10.25
CA THR A 1133 11.50 3.41 -11.26
C THR A 1133 10.44 4.27 -10.56
N SER A 1134 10.73 5.55 -10.35
CA SER A 1134 9.74 6.48 -9.80
C SER A 1134 8.55 6.49 -10.75
N THR A 1135 7.37 6.20 -10.21
CA THR A 1135 6.13 6.26 -10.96
C THR A 1135 5.48 7.61 -10.72
N PHE A 1136 4.95 8.21 -11.77
CA PHE A 1136 4.36 9.53 -11.74
C PHE A 1136 2.88 9.49 -12.14
N SER A 1137 2.14 10.48 -11.68
CA SER A 1137 0.83 10.90 -12.16
C SER A 1137 0.97 12.23 -12.88
N GLY A 1138 0.14 12.46 -13.89
CA GLY A 1138 -0.15 13.82 -14.31
C GLY A 1138 -1.02 14.50 -13.25
N LEU A 1139 -0.64 15.67 -12.77
CA LEU A 1139 -1.44 16.52 -11.88
C LEU A 1139 -1.88 17.74 -12.68
N VAL A 1140 -3.19 17.96 -12.76
CA VAL A 1140 -3.77 19.06 -13.53
C VAL A 1140 -4.57 20.00 -12.63
N VAL A 1141 -4.37 21.30 -12.85
CA VAL A 1141 -5.05 22.39 -12.13
C VAL A 1141 -5.42 23.46 -13.13
N THR A 1142 -6.59 24.10 -12.98
CA THR A 1142 -6.94 25.29 -13.75
C THR A 1142 -6.91 26.51 -12.83
N LEU A 1143 -6.24 27.58 -13.26
CA LEU A 1143 -6.30 28.88 -12.61
C LEU A 1143 -7.34 29.73 -13.33
N ASP A 1144 -8.24 30.37 -12.56
CA ASP A 1144 -9.17 31.34 -13.11
C ASP A 1144 -8.46 32.67 -13.50
N ARG A 1145 -9.20 33.63 -14.05
CA ARG A 1145 -8.66 34.97 -14.43
C ARG A 1145 -8.03 35.75 -13.26
N ARG A 1146 -8.35 35.41 -12.02
CA ARG A 1146 -7.83 36.05 -10.80
C ARG A 1146 -6.64 35.25 -10.21
N GLY A 1147 -6.31 34.12 -10.81
CA GLY A 1147 -5.30 33.19 -10.35
C GLY A 1147 -5.78 32.28 -9.21
N ALA A 1148 -7.09 32.13 -9.01
CA ALA A 1148 -7.63 31.18 -8.05
C ALA A 1148 -7.58 29.75 -8.64
N PRO A 1149 -6.98 28.76 -7.93
CA PRO A 1149 -6.87 27.40 -8.43
C PRO A 1149 -8.17 26.60 -8.26
N SER A 1150 -8.46 25.76 -9.25
CA SER A 1150 -9.45 24.67 -9.13
C SER A 1150 -8.96 23.60 -8.14
N ALA A 1151 -9.84 22.67 -7.77
CA ALA A 1151 -9.39 21.46 -7.10
C ALA A 1151 -8.40 20.70 -8.01
N PRO A 1152 -7.26 20.22 -7.48
CA PRO A 1152 -6.32 19.42 -8.25
C PRO A 1152 -6.93 18.10 -8.67
N THR A 1153 -6.69 17.70 -9.92
CA THR A 1153 -7.12 16.40 -10.47
C THR A 1153 -5.91 15.62 -10.94
N LEU A 1154 -5.89 14.31 -10.70
CA LEU A 1154 -4.82 13.43 -11.18
C LEU A 1154 -5.26 12.72 -12.45
N LEU A 1155 -4.44 12.82 -13.48
CA LEU A 1155 -4.39 11.93 -14.63
C LEU A 1155 -3.52 10.74 -14.25
N ASP A 1156 -4.08 9.83 -13.44
CA ASP A 1156 -3.45 8.54 -13.13
C ASP A 1156 -4.50 7.46 -12.91
N SER A 1157 -4.57 6.60 -13.92
CA SER A 1157 -5.32 5.37 -13.99
C SER A 1157 -4.42 4.19 -13.64
N GLY A 1158 -3.68 4.21 -12.53
CA GLY A 1158 -2.79 3.11 -12.13
C GLY A 1158 -1.59 2.91 -13.07
N SER A 1159 -1.14 3.96 -13.75
CA SER A 1159 -0.07 3.91 -14.76
C SER A 1159 1.00 4.94 -14.45
N ASN A 1160 2.22 4.73 -14.94
CA ASN A 1160 3.29 5.72 -14.81
C ASN A 1160 3.14 6.82 -15.88
N ILE A 1161 2.49 7.93 -15.53
CA ILE A 1161 2.26 9.09 -16.39
C ILE A 1161 3.17 10.24 -15.96
N TYR A 1162 4.12 10.58 -16.80
CA TYR A 1162 4.98 11.75 -16.63
C TYR A 1162 4.56 12.81 -17.64
N VAL A 1163 4.18 14.01 -17.19
CA VAL A 1163 3.74 15.10 -18.08
C VAL A 1163 4.86 16.10 -18.25
N THR A 1164 5.07 16.60 -19.46
CA THR A 1164 6.11 17.61 -19.73
C THR A 1164 5.74 18.71 -20.69
N ALA A 1165 4.68 18.56 -21.47
CA ALA A 1165 4.19 19.60 -22.35
C ALA A 1165 2.66 19.67 -22.31
N ALA A 1166 2.10 20.83 -22.65
CA ALA A 1166 0.66 21.02 -22.73
C ALA A 1166 0.28 22.10 -23.75
N ASP A 1167 -0.79 21.88 -24.50
CA ASP A 1167 -1.47 22.87 -25.33
C ASP A 1167 -2.95 22.93 -24.95
N ALA A 1168 -3.44 24.12 -24.59
CA ALA A 1168 -4.83 24.37 -24.21
C ALA A 1168 -5.44 25.52 -25.01
N SER A 1169 -4.89 25.82 -26.19
CA SER A 1169 -5.23 26.98 -27.01
C SER A 1169 -6.66 26.94 -27.56
N ARG A 1170 -7.26 25.75 -27.72
CA ARG A 1170 -8.62 25.55 -28.24
C ARG A 1170 -9.63 25.32 -27.09
N PRO A 1171 -10.78 26.02 -27.08
CA PRO A 1171 -11.83 25.77 -26.10
C PRO A 1171 -12.30 24.31 -26.11
N GLY A 1172 -12.42 23.69 -24.92
CA GLY A 1172 -12.92 22.32 -24.82
C GLY A 1172 -11.93 21.21 -25.23
N ASP A 1173 -10.69 21.53 -25.63
CA ASP A 1173 -9.74 20.54 -26.14
C ASP A 1173 -8.29 20.80 -25.73
N ILE A 1174 -7.82 20.02 -24.76
CA ILE A 1174 -6.49 20.15 -24.14
C ILE A 1174 -5.63 18.95 -24.56
N LEU A 1175 -4.41 19.21 -25.01
CA LEU A 1175 -3.41 18.17 -25.29
C LEU A 1175 -2.35 18.19 -24.19
N LEU A 1176 -1.98 17.02 -23.69
CA LEU A 1176 -0.80 16.85 -22.85
C LEU A 1176 0.21 15.97 -23.57
N GLY A 1177 1.46 16.40 -23.56
CA GLY A 1177 2.60 15.60 -23.97
C GLY A 1177 3.37 15.10 -22.76
N GLY A 1178 3.86 13.87 -22.83
CA GLY A 1178 4.86 13.37 -21.90
C GLY A 1178 5.20 11.91 -22.17
N ALA A 1179 5.15 11.08 -21.13
CA ALA A 1179 5.38 9.66 -21.23
C ALA A 1179 4.33 8.84 -20.47
N LEU A 1180 4.00 7.65 -21.02
CA LEU A 1180 3.21 6.60 -20.39
C LEU A 1180 4.08 5.35 -20.29
N ALA A 1181 4.36 4.88 -19.08
CA ALA A 1181 5.28 3.75 -18.83
C ALA A 1181 6.66 3.90 -19.51
N GLY A 1182 7.14 5.15 -19.58
CA GLY A 1182 8.39 5.49 -20.24
C GLY A 1182 8.34 5.53 -21.77
N GLN A 1183 7.18 5.35 -22.41
CA GLN A 1183 6.99 5.56 -23.85
C GLN A 1183 6.44 6.97 -24.10
N ALA A 1184 6.89 7.65 -25.15
CA ALA A 1184 6.39 8.98 -25.52
C ALA A 1184 4.89 8.89 -25.82
N ALA A 1185 4.08 9.75 -25.19
CA ALA A 1185 2.63 9.70 -25.33
C ALA A 1185 1.98 11.09 -25.38
N VAL A 1186 0.87 11.18 -26.13
CA VAL A 1186 -0.03 12.34 -26.16
C VAL A 1186 -1.37 11.95 -25.55
N PHE A 1187 -1.85 12.75 -24.60
CA PHE A 1187 -3.14 12.57 -23.94
C PHE A 1187 -4.11 13.65 -24.41
N HIS A 1188 -5.27 13.23 -24.93
CA HIS A 1188 -6.30 14.11 -25.43
C HIS A 1188 -7.36 14.31 -24.36
N LEU A 1189 -7.38 15.50 -23.75
CA LEU A 1189 -8.32 15.83 -22.69
C LEU A 1189 -9.47 16.69 -23.19
N SER A 1190 -10.66 16.53 -22.59
CA SER A 1190 -11.77 17.46 -22.74
C SER A 1190 -11.83 18.39 -21.54
N GLU A 1191 -12.26 19.63 -21.76
CA GLU A 1191 -12.52 20.56 -20.67
C GLU A 1191 -13.83 20.14 -19.98
N GLY A 1192 -13.73 19.22 -19.02
CA GLY A 1192 -14.86 18.76 -18.24
C GLY A 1192 -15.41 19.89 -17.37
N GLY A 1193 -16.72 20.16 -17.46
CA GLY A 1193 -17.39 21.09 -16.56
C GLY A 1193 -17.54 20.50 -15.16
N ARG A 1194 -16.54 20.71 -14.29
CA ARG A 1194 -16.69 20.85 -12.83
C ARG A 1194 -15.38 21.29 -12.17
#